data_AF-A0A934E1F0-F1
#
_entry.id   AF-A0A934E1F0-F1
#
_cell.length_a   1.000
_cell.length_b   1.000
_cell.length_c   1.000
_cell.angle_alpha   90.00
_cell.angle_beta   90.00
_cell.angle_gamma   90.00
#
_symmetry.space_group_name_H-M   'P 1'
#
loop_
_entity.id
_entity.type
_entity.pdbx_description
1 polymer ?
#
loop_
_entity_poly.entity_id
_entity_poly.type
_entity_poly.pdbx_seq_one_letter_code
_entity_poly.pdbx_strand_id
1 'polypeptide(L)'
;GGAEIADQSVASADLASQSVTPAKLAGCPAVGDILKYTAANTWSCVADSNPVVEARDYGAKCDGIADDTAAIQAAIDNNYGTIRLPFGICNFTSLTIHKNNVFLEGHGMRTTLRHTGSGDGVVYSPADPTDPAALLAGTGIRNIAIKGSAIEKAGSALKVVKNSGFTLENFVAADHKHLIHIQGGKDGRYNNFRLYYSGTGAHAPDASMLKIEPQPNAGGGYSLPWTTFFSNFAIVGNFSANAAIEINGGDGLEFANAYIGGSFESILKIKNAFPGAFTAAVSFNNTYFDCISNATGTLHAVSIEEDGLPGTHVTGISFSGGFIGNCTSRVVQILESETRTVSFAGVHIANTPADGVLINSPSATVSFAGGSVKNAAMATVGGAGIAIQAAKSVAISGMTLTEMDNTNSAAIKMSGTLGSVAISGNAFVGNTLNIVNTATFTGAYKQTGNVASSGEIREAVSEVLAAETVTSTDASGRNFVGQMSNDGASSYPSFVFQRSGGAVGSETATTSSMVLGQLMVQGHTGSAYDAARRAISFLSGESWSSSSGAYGMAFFTRPPGALGSPVATMRLSSAANVGIGTSAPGARLQVAGGVCVNASATCSDPGAGNLAVTGTLSAGGGSPGRATCWKAGGVLGYCSSALAANGTCTCN
;
A
#
# COMPACT_ATOMS: atom_id res chain seq x y z
N GLY A 1 -13.35 60.15 29.54
CA GLY A 1 -13.39 58.78 29.00
C GLY A 1 -13.08 57.86 30.14
N GLY A 2 -14.04 57.02 30.54
CA GLY A 2 -13.86 56.09 31.64
C GLY A 2 -12.88 55.01 31.24
N ALA A 3 -11.75 54.94 31.93
CA ALA A 3 -10.86 53.79 31.89
C ALA A 3 -11.42 52.76 32.87
N GLU A 4 -11.90 51.61 32.36
CA GLU A 4 -12.17 50.46 33.20
C GLU A 4 -10.85 49.77 33.56
N ILE A 5 -10.66 49.52 34.86
CA ILE A 5 -9.58 48.70 35.38
C ILE A 5 -9.99 47.24 35.15
N ALA A 6 -9.46 46.64 34.08
CA ALA A 6 -9.76 45.27 33.70
C ALA A 6 -8.69 44.30 34.22
N ASP A 7 -8.68 44.04 35.53
CA ASP A 7 -8.21 42.79 36.12
C ASP A 7 -8.63 42.73 37.61
N GLN A 8 -9.29 41.66 38.04
CA GLN A 8 -9.72 41.44 39.42
C GLN A 8 -8.56 40.97 40.34
N SER A 9 -7.35 41.51 40.17
CA SER A 9 -6.19 41.15 40.98
C SER A 9 -5.87 42.12 42.12
N VAL A 10 -6.82 42.99 42.50
CA VAL A 10 -6.67 43.82 43.72
C VAL A 10 -7.44 43.17 44.86
N ALA A 11 -6.74 42.54 45.80
CA ALA A 11 -7.33 42.12 47.06
C ALA A 11 -7.94 43.35 47.75
N SER A 12 -9.16 43.22 48.25
CA SER A 12 -9.95 44.30 48.88
C SER A 12 -9.27 45.00 50.07
N ALA A 13 -8.13 44.49 50.55
CA ALA A 13 -7.31 45.08 51.59
C ALA A 13 -6.44 46.29 51.13
N ASP A 14 -6.22 46.50 49.84
CA ASP A 14 -5.30 47.55 49.33
C ASP A 14 -5.97 48.91 49.01
N LEU A 15 -7.28 49.05 49.23
CA LEU A 15 -8.04 50.28 48.95
C LEU A 15 -8.04 51.33 50.06
N ALA A 16 -7.38 51.08 51.21
CA ALA A 16 -7.56 51.90 52.40
C ALA A 16 -6.59 53.10 52.57
N SER A 17 -5.53 53.27 51.77
CA SER A 17 -4.64 54.44 51.94
C SER A 17 -3.85 54.94 50.74
N GLN A 18 -4.04 54.44 49.51
CA GLN A 18 -3.20 54.85 48.37
C GLN A 18 -4.01 55.14 47.11
N SER A 19 -4.46 56.37 47.00
CA SER A 19 -4.99 56.91 45.75
C SER A 19 -3.90 56.94 44.66
N VAL A 20 -4.22 56.33 43.52
CA VAL A 20 -3.54 56.57 42.26
C VAL A 20 -3.85 58.03 41.88
N THR A 21 -2.85 58.91 41.92
CA THR A 21 -3.03 60.34 41.60
C THR A 21 -2.67 60.62 40.14
N PRO A 22 -3.23 61.67 39.50
CA PRO A 22 -2.85 62.07 38.15
C PRO A 22 -1.34 62.29 37.96
N ALA A 23 -0.64 62.75 39.00
CA ALA A 23 0.81 62.92 39.02
C ALA A 23 1.58 61.58 38.99
N LYS A 24 1.03 60.50 39.59
CA LYS A 24 1.61 59.15 39.50
C LYS A 24 1.38 58.52 38.12
N LEU A 25 0.25 58.81 37.47
CA LEU A 25 -0.01 58.43 36.08
C LEU A 25 0.92 59.17 35.10
N ALA A 26 1.22 60.44 35.35
CA ALA A 26 2.12 61.23 34.50
C ALA A 26 3.57 60.68 34.45
N GLY A 27 3.96 59.82 35.40
CA GLY A 27 5.24 59.11 35.42
C GLY A 27 5.29 57.86 34.54
N CYS A 28 4.18 57.46 33.91
CA CYS A 28 4.07 56.39 32.91
C CYS A 28 3.49 56.96 31.60
N PRO A 29 4.30 57.71 30.82
CA PRO A 29 3.80 58.44 29.67
C PRO A 29 3.64 57.59 28.41
N ALA A 30 4.22 56.38 28.35
CA ALA A 30 4.16 55.55 27.14
C ALA A 30 2.90 54.68 27.12
N VAL A 31 2.30 54.54 25.94
CA VAL A 31 1.22 53.56 25.71
C VAL A 31 1.78 52.17 25.96
N GLY A 32 1.15 51.42 26.87
CA GLY A 32 1.64 50.11 27.30
C GLY A 32 2.50 50.12 28.58
N ASP A 33 2.63 51.24 29.28
CA ASP A 33 3.23 51.26 30.61
C ASP A 33 2.25 50.76 31.69
N ILE A 34 2.71 49.86 32.57
CA ILE A 34 1.96 49.40 33.75
C ILE A 34 2.53 50.07 35.00
N LEU A 35 1.65 50.74 35.74
CA LEU A 35 1.98 51.28 37.06
C LEU A 35 1.91 50.15 38.11
N LYS A 36 3.07 49.62 38.52
CA LYS A 36 3.14 48.57 39.56
C LYS A 36 3.53 49.16 40.91
N TYR A 37 2.90 48.66 41.98
CA TYR A 37 3.34 48.91 43.35
C TYR A 37 4.40 47.87 43.75
N THR A 38 5.58 48.33 44.14
CA THR A 38 6.73 47.45 44.41
C THR A 38 6.81 47.06 45.88
N ALA A 39 7.56 45.99 46.17
CA ALA A 39 7.86 45.55 47.54
C ALA A 39 8.66 46.59 48.37
N ALA A 40 9.17 47.65 47.73
CA ALA A 40 9.80 48.79 48.38
C ALA A 40 8.79 49.89 48.79
N ASN A 41 7.49 49.60 48.73
CA ASN A 41 6.39 50.53 49.01
C ASN A 41 6.36 51.76 48.09
N THR A 42 6.91 51.65 46.89
CA THR A 42 6.94 52.72 45.87
C THR A 42 6.22 52.29 44.60
N TRP A 43 5.64 53.26 43.89
CA TRP A 43 5.05 53.07 42.57
C TRP A 43 6.16 53.17 41.51
N SER A 44 6.29 52.14 40.67
CA SER A 44 7.23 52.11 39.56
C SER A 44 6.50 51.93 38.25
N CYS A 45 6.91 52.70 37.24
CA CYS A 45 6.51 52.45 35.88
C CYS A 45 7.32 51.27 35.34
N VAL A 46 6.64 50.24 34.84
CA VAL A 46 7.28 49.14 34.11
C VAL A 46 6.61 48.99 32.77
N ALA A 47 7.40 48.76 31.73
CA ALA A 47 6.87 48.41 30.42
C ALA A 47 6.03 47.13 30.55
N ASP A 48 4.81 47.15 30.02
CA ASP A 48 4.08 45.92 29.77
C ASP A 48 4.94 45.08 28.83
N SER A 49 5.20 43.83 29.20
CA SER A 49 5.90 42.89 28.34
C SER A 49 5.05 42.43 27.15
N ASN A 50 3.73 42.71 27.14
CA ASN A 50 2.81 42.36 26.07
C ASN A 50 1.59 43.31 26.00
N PRO A 51 1.78 44.60 25.64
CA PRO A 51 0.68 45.55 25.62
C PRO A 51 -0.33 45.21 24.53
N VAL A 52 -1.60 45.52 24.81
CA VAL A 52 -2.67 45.49 23.80
C VAL A 52 -2.91 46.90 23.32
N VAL A 53 -2.70 47.14 22.02
CA VAL A 53 -2.80 48.47 21.39
C VAL A 53 -3.89 48.44 20.34
N GLU A 54 -4.86 49.34 20.44
CA GLU A 54 -5.96 49.43 19.48
C GLU A 54 -5.51 50.26 18.25
N ALA A 55 -5.61 49.70 17.04
CA ALA A 55 -5.25 50.43 15.83
C ALA A 55 -6.14 51.69 15.58
N ARG A 56 -7.30 51.76 16.25
CA ARG A 56 -8.16 52.95 16.29
C ARG A 56 -7.47 54.16 16.90
N ASP A 57 -6.58 53.96 17.86
CA ASP A 57 -5.82 55.04 18.50
C ASP A 57 -4.83 55.71 17.52
N TYR A 58 -4.51 55.00 16.43
CA TYR A 58 -3.69 55.48 15.32
C TYR A 58 -4.53 55.95 14.12
N GLY A 59 -5.86 56.01 14.26
CA GLY A 59 -6.78 56.53 13.26
C GLY A 59 -7.40 55.49 12.33
N ALA A 60 -7.24 54.19 12.58
CA ALA A 60 -7.88 53.15 11.77
C ALA A 60 -9.40 53.18 11.97
N LYS A 61 -10.14 53.28 10.87
CA LYS A 61 -11.61 53.41 10.86
C LYS A 61 -12.29 52.06 10.69
N CYS A 62 -11.81 51.23 9.77
CA CYS A 62 -12.40 49.96 9.39
C CYS A 62 -13.89 50.05 9.00
N ASP A 63 -14.23 51.13 8.30
CA ASP A 63 -15.59 51.43 7.82
C ASP A 63 -15.89 50.81 6.42
N GLY A 64 -14.94 50.06 5.87
CA GLY A 64 -15.02 49.47 4.53
C GLY A 64 -14.81 50.47 3.40
N ILE A 65 -14.55 51.75 3.69
CA ILE A 65 -14.39 52.81 2.69
C ILE A 65 -12.98 53.39 2.77
N ALA A 66 -12.56 53.84 3.95
CA ALA A 66 -11.26 54.43 4.17
C ALA A 66 -10.12 53.43 3.95
N ASP A 67 -8.99 53.92 3.45
CA ASP A 67 -7.73 53.19 3.46
C ASP A 67 -7.09 53.35 4.84
N ASP A 68 -7.07 52.26 5.60
CA ASP A 68 -6.55 52.18 6.96
C ASP A 68 -5.06 51.80 7.00
N THR A 69 -4.39 51.66 5.86
CA THR A 69 -2.99 51.19 5.78
C THR A 69 -2.06 51.97 6.69
N ALA A 70 -2.05 53.31 6.54
CA ALA A 70 -1.10 54.15 7.28
C ALA A 70 -1.36 54.13 8.79
N ALA A 71 -2.63 54.06 9.20
CA ALA A 71 -2.99 54.00 10.61
C ALA A 71 -2.61 52.66 11.24
N ILE A 72 -2.90 51.55 10.57
CA ILE A 72 -2.56 50.21 11.05
C ILE A 72 -1.04 50.02 11.05
N GLN A 73 -0.35 50.46 9.99
CA GLN A 73 1.11 50.38 9.92
C GLN A 73 1.76 51.25 11.01
N ALA A 74 1.22 52.43 11.32
CA ALA A 74 1.71 53.23 12.43
C ALA A 74 1.53 52.52 13.79
N ALA A 75 0.41 51.82 14.00
CA ALA A 75 0.23 51.01 15.21
C ALA A 75 1.27 49.88 15.29
N ILE A 76 1.55 49.20 14.17
CA ILE A 76 2.59 48.16 14.07
C ILE A 76 3.98 48.76 14.34
N ASP A 77 4.34 49.86 13.69
CA ASP A 77 5.69 50.44 13.73
C ASP A 77 6.03 51.07 15.08
N ASN A 78 5.04 51.58 15.81
CA ASN A 78 5.28 52.26 17.08
C ASN A 78 5.14 51.35 18.31
N ASN A 79 4.66 50.11 18.17
CA ASN A 79 4.38 49.24 19.32
C ASN A 79 4.93 47.83 19.17
N TYR A 80 4.88 47.06 20.25
CA TYR A 80 5.06 45.61 20.31
C TYR A 80 3.87 45.02 21.07
N GLY A 81 3.80 43.70 21.23
CA GLY A 81 2.65 43.02 21.82
C GLY A 81 1.52 42.81 20.82
N THR A 82 0.27 42.93 21.28
CA THR A 82 -0.92 42.67 20.46
C THR A 82 -1.45 43.98 19.88
N ILE A 83 -1.41 44.13 18.56
CA ILE A 83 -2.10 45.18 17.83
C ILE A 83 -3.51 44.69 17.51
N ARG A 84 -4.49 45.21 18.24
CA ARG A 84 -5.90 44.88 18.04
C ARG A 84 -6.50 45.74 16.94
N LEU A 85 -7.08 45.06 15.96
CA LEU A 85 -7.74 45.65 14.81
C LEU A 85 -9.23 45.80 15.10
N PRO A 86 -9.82 46.96 14.76
CA PRO A 86 -11.23 47.22 14.98
C PRO A 86 -12.17 46.16 14.39
N PHE A 87 -13.39 46.08 14.94
CA PHE A 87 -14.49 45.45 14.23
C PHE A 87 -14.76 46.22 12.92
N GLY A 88 -15.13 45.49 11.86
CA GLY A 88 -15.45 46.08 10.55
C GLY A 88 -14.52 45.60 9.43
N ILE A 89 -14.53 46.34 8.33
CA ILE A 89 -13.72 46.06 7.15
C ILE A 89 -12.64 47.13 7.07
N CYS A 90 -11.38 46.77 7.33
CA CYS A 90 -10.26 47.68 7.18
C CYS A 90 -9.69 47.51 5.76
N ASN A 91 -9.81 48.53 4.90
CA ASN A 91 -9.16 48.46 3.60
C ASN A 91 -7.68 48.76 3.79
N PHE A 92 -6.82 48.03 3.10
CA PHE A 92 -5.38 48.26 3.19
C PHE A 92 -4.67 47.87 1.89
N THR A 93 -3.51 48.46 1.65
CA THR A 93 -2.69 48.18 0.47
C THR A 93 -1.62 47.14 0.75
N SER A 94 -0.85 47.27 1.81
CA SER A 94 0.08 46.24 2.31
C SER A 94 0.45 46.55 3.76
N LEU A 95 0.69 45.53 4.58
CA LEU A 95 1.13 45.69 5.97
C LEU A 95 2.37 44.84 6.18
N THR A 96 3.40 45.41 6.78
CA THR A 96 4.65 44.69 7.02
C THR A 96 5.04 44.70 8.49
N ILE A 97 5.36 43.52 9.00
CA ILE A 97 5.77 43.28 10.37
C ILE A 97 7.21 42.79 10.34
N HIS A 98 8.12 43.65 10.81
CA HIS A 98 9.56 43.37 10.89
C HIS A 98 10.12 43.26 12.31
N LYS A 99 9.28 43.52 13.31
CA LYS A 99 9.67 43.52 14.72
C LYS A 99 9.22 42.26 15.42
N ASN A 100 10.07 41.76 16.31
CA ASN A 100 9.73 40.64 17.18
C ASN A 100 8.55 41.00 18.09
N ASN A 101 7.87 39.97 18.59
CA ASN A 101 6.80 40.11 19.57
C ASN A 101 5.61 40.95 19.10
N VAL A 102 5.27 40.91 17.81
CA VAL A 102 4.10 41.62 17.25
C VAL A 102 3.02 40.62 16.84
N PHE A 103 1.84 40.78 17.41
CA PHE A 103 0.65 40.01 17.11
C PHE A 103 -0.44 40.89 16.50
N LEU A 104 -1.05 40.45 15.39
CA LEU A 104 -2.29 41.05 14.91
C LEU A 104 -3.49 40.28 15.45
N GLU A 105 -4.43 40.97 16.09
CA GLU A 105 -5.64 40.37 16.65
C GLU A 105 -6.88 41.09 16.13
N GLY A 106 -7.87 40.35 15.63
CA GLY A 106 -9.21 40.89 15.33
C GLY A 106 -10.27 40.45 16.35
N HIS A 107 -11.52 40.81 16.08
CA HIS A 107 -12.70 40.37 16.84
C HIS A 107 -13.41 39.17 16.19
N GLY A 108 -12.62 38.16 15.79
CA GLY A 108 -13.08 37.01 15.01
C GLY A 108 -13.36 37.39 13.55
N MET A 109 -14.28 36.67 12.88
CA MET A 109 -14.68 36.98 11.49
C MET A 109 -15.39 38.34 11.33
N ARG A 110 -15.60 39.10 12.41
CA ARG A 110 -16.13 40.47 12.38
C ARG A 110 -15.06 41.51 12.02
N THR A 111 -13.78 41.16 12.10
CA THR A 111 -12.68 41.98 11.58
C THR A 111 -12.21 41.38 10.25
N THR A 112 -12.33 42.13 9.17
CA THR A 112 -11.82 41.74 7.85
C THR A 112 -10.84 42.78 7.34
N LEU A 113 -9.60 42.36 7.10
CA LEU A 113 -8.64 43.12 6.33
C LEU A 113 -8.93 42.90 4.84
N ARG A 114 -9.39 43.93 4.14
CA ARG A 114 -9.66 43.88 2.70
C ARG A 114 -8.48 44.47 1.93
N HIS A 115 -7.72 43.60 1.28
CA HIS A 115 -6.53 43.96 0.55
C HIS A 115 -6.90 44.61 -0.80
N THR A 116 -6.61 45.89 -0.96
CA THR A 116 -6.87 46.69 -2.16
C THR A 116 -5.62 46.96 -3.00
N GLY A 117 -4.42 46.81 -2.43
CA GLY A 117 -3.12 47.07 -3.05
C GLY A 117 -2.67 46.07 -4.12
N SER A 118 -1.38 46.07 -4.44
CA SER A 118 -0.74 45.11 -5.35
C SER A 118 0.32 44.31 -4.62
N GLY A 119 0.46 43.02 -4.93
CA GLY A 119 1.49 42.17 -4.32
C GLY A 119 1.03 41.51 -3.03
N ASP A 120 1.93 41.34 -2.06
CA ASP A 120 1.60 40.65 -0.81
C ASP A 120 0.81 41.58 0.15
N GLY A 121 -0.24 41.03 0.76
CA GLY A 121 -1.11 41.73 1.70
C GLY A 121 -0.41 41.95 3.05
N VAL A 122 -0.50 40.97 3.96
CA VAL A 122 0.17 41.04 5.27
C VAL A 122 1.46 40.22 5.24
N VAL A 123 2.59 40.84 5.52
CA VAL A 123 3.92 40.23 5.43
C VAL A 123 4.61 40.26 6.79
N TYR A 124 4.89 39.09 7.34
CA TYR A 124 5.78 38.91 8.48
C TYR A 124 7.14 38.48 7.96
N SER A 125 8.15 39.35 8.07
CA SER A 125 9.50 39.06 7.58
C SER A 125 10.54 39.74 8.46
N PRO A 126 11.69 39.12 8.75
CA PRO A 126 12.83 39.89 9.26
C PRO A 126 13.20 41.01 8.26
N ALA A 127 13.88 42.04 8.75
CA ALA A 127 14.27 43.19 7.94
C ALA A 127 15.13 42.79 6.72
N ASP A 128 16.00 41.80 6.89
CA ASP A 128 16.73 41.16 5.80
C ASP A 128 16.44 39.65 5.81
N PRO A 129 15.51 39.15 4.98
CA PRO A 129 15.22 37.72 4.88
C PRO A 129 16.28 36.94 4.10
N THR A 130 17.25 37.61 3.48
CA THR A 130 18.34 36.96 2.74
C THR A 130 19.53 36.61 3.63
N ASP A 131 19.68 37.26 4.78
CA ASP A 131 20.65 36.86 5.80
C ASP A 131 20.27 35.48 6.38
N PRO A 132 21.12 34.43 6.27
CA PRO A 132 20.86 33.12 6.85
C PRO A 132 20.53 33.15 8.36
N ALA A 133 21.11 34.09 9.13
CA ALA A 133 20.92 34.19 10.58
C ALA A 133 19.63 34.94 10.99
N ALA A 134 19.05 35.74 10.08
CA ALA A 134 17.89 36.56 10.40
C ALA A 134 16.62 35.72 10.63
N LEU A 135 15.97 35.92 11.77
CA LEU A 135 14.69 35.31 12.13
C LEU A 135 13.79 36.35 12.78
N LEU A 136 12.49 36.27 12.48
CA LEU A 136 11.44 37.04 13.15
C LEU A 136 10.77 36.16 14.21
N ALA A 137 10.72 36.59 15.47
CA ALA A 137 10.29 35.74 16.58
C ALA A 137 9.11 36.32 17.37
N GLY A 138 8.30 35.45 17.96
CA GLY A 138 7.20 35.85 18.86
C GLY A 138 6.06 36.56 18.14
N THR A 139 5.86 36.27 16.85
CA THR A 139 4.84 36.91 16.01
C THR A 139 3.65 35.99 15.77
N GLY A 140 2.52 36.58 15.42
CA GLY A 140 1.36 35.80 15.05
C GLY A 140 0.15 36.62 14.64
N ILE A 141 -0.87 35.91 14.18
CA ILE A 141 -2.12 36.50 13.74
C ILE A 141 -3.29 35.66 14.22
N ARG A 142 -4.31 36.29 14.81
CA ARG A 142 -5.47 35.57 15.30
C ARG A 142 -6.79 36.30 15.19
N ASN A 143 -7.87 35.53 15.17
CA ASN A 143 -9.25 36.01 15.24
C ASN A 143 -9.56 37.03 14.13
N ILE A 144 -9.17 36.77 12.89
CA ILE A 144 -9.26 37.75 11.80
C ILE A 144 -9.39 37.10 10.43
N ALA A 145 -10.01 37.82 9.48
CA ALA A 145 -10.03 37.45 8.07
C ALA A 145 -9.17 38.39 7.21
N ILE A 146 -8.47 37.86 6.21
CA ILE A 146 -7.83 38.63 5.14
C ILE A 146 -8.48 38.25 3.80
N LYS A 147 -8.97 39.23 3.05
CA LYS A 147 -9.67 38.99 1.77
C LYS A 147 -9.15 39.90 0.67
N GLY A 148 -8.98 39.34 -0.53
CA GLY A 148 -8.67 40.13 -1.72
C GLY A 148 -9.84 41.02 -2.11
N SER A 149 -9.56 42.16 -2.71
CA SER A 149 -10.58 43.02 -3.33
C SER A 149 -11.21 42.42 -4.60
N ALA A 150 -10.61 41.36 -5.14
CA ALA A 150 -11.04 40.59 -6.30
C ALA A 150 -10.53 39.16 -6.16
N ILE A 151 -11.17 38.19 -6.83
CA ILE A 151 -10.73 36.78 -6.88
C ILE A 151 -9.31 36.72 -7.47
N GLU A 152 -8.47 35.83 -6.92
CA GLU A 152 -7.08 35.60 -7.34
C GLU A 152 -6.22 36.87 -7.39
N LYS A 153 -6.42 37.78 -6.42
CA LYS A 153 -5.57 38.97 -6.30
C LYS A 153 -4.09 38.57 -6.27
N ALA A 154 -3.27 39.22 -7.10
CA ALA A 154 -1.84 38.94 -7.19
C ALA A 154 -1.16 39.02 -5.81
N GLY A 155 -0.20 38.13 -5.56
CA GLY A 155 0.51 38.00 -4.29
C GLY A 155 -0.20 37.16 -3.25
N SER A 156 0.26 37.25 -2.00
CA SER A 156 -0.17 36.41 -0.88
C SER A 156 -1.11 37.18 0.05
N ALA A 157 -2.17 36.57 0.60
CA ALA A 157 -2.98 37.21 1.63
C ALA A 157 -2.17 37.40 2.92
N LEU A 158 -1.55 36.31 3.36
CA LEU A 158 -0.59 36.26 4.45
C LEU A 158 0.71 35.63 3.96
N LYS A 159 1.83 36.35 4.12
CA LYS A 159 3.16 35.85 3.84
C LYS A 159 3.99 35.82 5.12
N VAL A 160 4.58 34.66 5.41
CA VAL A 160 5.38 34.40 6.61
C VAL A 160 6.77 33.98 6.18
N VAL A 161 7.74 34.86 6.35
CA VAL A 161 9.13 34.67 5.88
C VAL A 161 10.04 34.53 7.09
N LYS A 162 10.77 33.42 7.19
CA LYS A 162 11.79 33.14 8.24
C LYS A 162 11.32 33.50 9.66
N ASN A 163 10.10 33.12 10.01
CA ASN A 163 9.62 33.29 11.37
C ASN A 163 10.01 32.09 12.26
N SER A 164 10.30 32.34 13.53
CA SER A 164 10.56 31.33 14.56
C SER A 164 9.41 31.37 15.57
N GLY A 165 8.60 30.31 15.59
CA GLY A 165 7.43 30.24 16.49
C GLY A 165 6.24 31.06 16.02
N PHE A 166 6.04 31.25 14.70
CA PHE A 166 4.86 31.95 14.18
C PHE A 166 3.59 31.23 14.61
N THR A 167 2.61 31.97 15.09
CA THR A 167 1.32 31.40 15.51
C THR A 167 0.16 31.97 14.70
N LEU A 168 -0.70 31.10 14.22
CA LEU A 168 -1.93 31.45 13.51
C LEU A 168 -3.10 30.71 14.13
N GLU A 169 -4.14 31.46 14.52
CA GLU A 169 -5.30 30.90 15.20
C GLU A 169 -6.61 31.57 14.78
N ASN A 170 -7.65 30.78 14.47
CA ASN A 170 -8.98 31.30 14.11
C ASN A 170 -8.90 32.33 12.97
N PHE A 171 -8.37 31.87 11.85
CA PHE A 171 -7.99 32.71 10.72
C PHE A 171 -8.73 32.33 9.45
N VAL A 172 -9.05 33.32 8.63
CA VAL A 172 -9.65 33.11 7.31
C VAL A 172 -8.86 33.87 6.26
N ALA A 173 -8.49 33.21 5.16
CA ALA A 173 -7.98 33.91 3.99
C ALA A 173 -8.79 33.57 2.74
N ALA A 174 -9.05 34.59 1.92
CA ALA A 174 -9.72 34.41 0.64
C ALA A 174 -9.16 35.30 -0.48
N ASP A 175 -9.38 34.86 -1.72
CA ASP A 175 -9.27 35.68 -2.93
C ASP A 175 -7.87 36.25 -3.23
N HIS A 176 -6.82 35.48 -2.97
CA HIS A 176 -5.45 35.80 -3.41
C HIS A 176 -4.85 34.65 -4.22
N LYS A 177 -3.82 34.94 -5.00
CA LYS A 177 -3.02 33.92 -5.69
C LYS A 177 -2.47 32.89 -4.70
N HIS A 178 -1.93 33.37 -3.57
CA HIS A 178 -1.62 32.53 -2.41
C HIS A 178 -2.39 33.00 -1.19
N LEU A 179 -3.08 32.12 -0.47
CA LEU A 179 -3.85 32.54 0.71
C LEU A 179 -2.94 32.59 1.95
N ILE A 180 -2.14 31.53 2.14
CA ILE A 180 -1.04 31.53 3.10
C ILE A 180 0.22 31.11 2.35
N HIS A 181 1.29 31.89 2.51
CA HIS A 181 2.58 31.63 1.90
C HIS A 181 3.68 31.63 2.97
N ILE A 182 4.33 30.48 3.16
CA ILE A 182 5.39 30.28 4.14
C ILE A 182 6.71 30.12 3.40
N GLN A 183 7.69 30.95 3.75
CA GLN A 183 9.02 30.94 3.16
C GLN A 183 10.09 30.79 4.25
N GLY A 184 10.71 29.62 4.34
CA GLY A 184 11.64 29.31 5.43
C GLY A 184 11.00 29.34 6.82
N GLY A 185 11.84 29.47 7.86
CA GLY A 185 11.39 29.60 9.25
C GLY A 185 11.27 28.27 9.98
N LYS A 186 10.88 28.35 11.25
CA LYS A 186 10.80 27.19 12.15
C LYS A 186 9.73 27.30 13.23
N ASP A 187 9.35 26.16 13.77
CA ASP A 187 8.46 26.04 14.94
C ASP A 187 7.08 26.68 14.74
N GLY A 188 6.61 26.75 13.49
CA GLY A 188 5.33 27.38 13.15
C GLY A 188 4.13 26.56 13.63
N ARG A 189 3.08 27.24 14.11
CA ARG A 189 1.81 26.63 14.54
C ARG A 189 0.63 27.31 13.87
N TYR A 190 -0.01 26.57 12.98
CA TYR A 190 -1.16 27.03 12.19
C TYR A 190 -2.39 26.21 12.61
N ASN A 191 -3.27 26.80 13.40
CA ASN A 191 -4.40 26.11 13.99
C ASN A 191 -5.72 26.81 13.63
N ASN A 192 -6.78 26.03 13.40
CA ASN A 192 -8.13 26.55 13.22
C ASN A 192 -8.23 27.62 12.13
N PHE A 193 -8.02 27.23 10.88
CA PHE A 193 -8.06 28.18 9.76
C PHE A 193 -8.86 27.67 8.56
N ARG A 194 -9.39 28.63 7.78
CA ARG A 194 -10.13 28.35 6.55
C ARG A 194 -9.59 29.14 5.37
N LEU A 195 -9.32 28.44 4.27
CA LEU A 195 -8.84 29.02 3.01
C LEU A 195 -9.88 28.77 1.92
N TYR A 196 -10.30 29.80 1.18
CA TYR A 196 -11.28 29.63 0.11
C TYR A 196 -11.23 30.72 -0.97
N TYR A 197 -11.86 30.47 -2.11
CA TYR A 197 -12.16 31.49 -3.13
C TYR A 197 -13.65 31.84 -3.11
N SER A 198 -14.00 33.12 -3.18
CA SER A 198 -15.38 33.60 -3.09
C SER A 198 -16.18 33.41 -4.38
N GLY A 199 -15.53 33.05 -5.49
CA GLY A 199 -16.17 32.67 -6.74
C GLY A 199 -15.29 31.77 -7.59
N THR A 200 -15.74 31.51 -8.81
CA THR A 200 -15.03 30.72 -9.81
C THR A 200 -14.26 31.67 -10.75
N GLY A 201 -12.93 31.61 -10.73
CA GLY A 201 -12.04 32.32 -11.65
C GLY A 201 -11.53 31.45 -12.80
N ALA A 202 -10.78 32.05 -13.72
CA ALA A 202 -9.96 31.28 -14.65
C ALA A 202 -8.79 30.67 -13.88
N HIS A 203 -8.52 29.38 -14.10
CA HIS A 203 -7.43 28.71 -13.41
C HIS A 203 -6.08 29.43 -13.60
N ALA A 204 -5.44 29.81 -12.49
CA ALA A 204 -4.09 30.36 -12.46
C ALA A 204 -3.04 29.24 -12.23
N PRO A 205 -2.17 28.92 -13.21
CA PRO A 205 -1.25 27.77 -13.14
C PRO A 205 -0.23 27.80 -11.99
N ASP A 206 0.06 28.98 -11.47
CA ASP A 206 1.04 29.22 -10.42
C ASP A 206 0.41 29.66 -9.09
N ALA A 207 -0.91 29.52 -8.95
CA ALA A 207 -1.64 29.81 -7.73
C ALA A 207 -1.76 28.57 -6.82
N SER A 208 -1.59 28.77 -5.52
CA SER A 208 -1.74 27.74 -4.50
C SER A 208 -2.31 28.30 -3.22
N MET A 209 -3.32 27.65 -2.63
CA MET A 209 -4.00 28.20 -1.45
C MET A 209 -3.08 28.25 -0.23
N LEU A 210 -2.37 27.15 0.04
CA LEU A 210 -1.27 27.11 1.01
C LEU A 210 0.03 26.78 0.27
N LYS A 211 0.97 27.73 0.25
CA LYS A 211 2.29 27.55 -0.36
C LYS A 211 3.36 27.48 0.72
N ILE A 212 4.24 26.49 0.62
CA ILE A 212 5.38 26.29 1.51
C ILE A 212 6.63 26.14 0.64
N GLU A 213 7.58 27.05 0.77
CA GLU A 213 8.83 26.97 0.00
C GLU A 213 10.06 27.41 0.81
N PRO A 214 11.26 26.98 0.40
CA PRO A 214 12.50 27.50 0.98
C PRO A 214 12.68 29.00 0.72
N GLN A 215 13.22 29.73 1.70
CA GLN A 215 13.61 31.13 1.53
C GLN A 215 15.04 31.21 0.98
N PRO A 216 15.28 31.83 -0.19
CA PRO A 216 16.62 32.03 -0.72
C PRO A 216 17.48 32.93 0.18
N ASN A 217 18.76 32.59 0.34
CA ASN A 217 19.72 33.37 1.11
C ASN A 217 20.67 34.16 0.19
N ALA A 218 21.19 35.29 0.67
CA ALA A 218 22.25 36.03 0.00
C ALA A 218 23.52 35.19 -0.08
N GLY A 219 24.18 35.18 -1.24
CA GLY A 219 25.39 34.36 -1.47
C GLY A 219 25.12 32.90 -1.84
N GLY A 220 23.85 32.49 -1.96
CA GLY A 220 23.44 31.15 -2.39
C GLY A 220 22.90 30.27 -1.26
N GLY A 221 22.28 29.15 -1.64
CA GLY A 221 21.56 28.28 -0.72
C GLY A 221 20.19 28.81 -0.31
N TYR A 222 19.57 28.14 0.65
CA TYR A 222 18.21 28.42 1.07
C TYR A 222 18.01 28.07 2.55
N SER A 223 17.01 28.69 3.18
CA SER A 223 16.52 28.36 4.51
C SER A 223 15.21 27.59 4.37
N LEU A 224 15.19 26.33 4.77
CA LEU A 224 13.98 25.50 4.73
C LEU A 224 12.96 25.93 5.78
N PRO A 225 11.66 25.79 5.50
CA PRO A 225 10.66 25.67 6.54
C PRO A 225 10.89 24.34 7.24
N TRP A 226 11.09 24.35 8.56
CA TRP A 226 11.14 23.09 9.31
C TRP A 226 10.34 23.11 10.60
N THR A 227 9.92 21.93 11.07
CA THR A 227 9.15 21.76 12.31
C THR A 227 7.91 22.67 12.32
N THR A 228 6.97 22.43 11.42
CA THR A 228 5.76 23.25 11.28
C THR A 228 4.52 22.38 11.37
N PHE A 229 3.56 22.81 12.19
CA PHE A 229 2.35 22.07 12.50
C PHE A 229 1.12 22.80 11.97
N PHE A 230 0.29 22.09 11.22
CA PHE A 230 -1.00 22.54 10.71
C PHE A 230 -2.10 21.65 11.29
N SER A 231 -3.09 22.25 11.94
CA SER A 231 -4.16 21.47 12.58
C SER A 231 -5.52 22.13 12.49
N ASN A 232 -6.56 21.30 12.39
CA ASN A 232 -7.96 21.72 12.43
C ASN A 232 -8.29 22.77 11.35
N PHE A 233 -8.08 22.42 10.08
CA PHE A 233 -8.23 23.40 9.00
C PHE A 233 -9.08 22.89 7.85
N ALA A 234 -9.62 23.85 7.08
CA ALA A 234 -10.39 23.56 5.88
C ALA A 234 -9.88 24.38 4.70
N ILE A 235 -9.58 23.73 3.59
CA ILE A 235 -9.30 24.37 2.31
C ILE A 235 -10.42 23.99 1.35
N VAL A 236 -11.15 25.01 0.89
CA VAL A 236 -12.32 24.83 0.02
C VAL A 236 -12.15 25.75 -1.17
N GLY A 237 -11.58 25.23 -2.25
CA GLY A 237 -11.40 26.00 -3.48
C GLY A 237 -12.56 25.83 -4.47
N ASN A 238 -12.55 26.69 -5.49
CA ASN A 238 -13.48 26.70 -6.63
C ASN A 238 -12.73 26.52 -7.96
N PHE A 239 -11.66 25.70 -7.98
CA PHE A 239 -10.80 25.43 -9.14
C PHE A 239 -9.95 26.61 -9.65
N SER A 240 -9.93 27.72 -8.89
CA SER A 240 -9.11 28.90 -9.14
C SER A 240 -7.60 28.67 -8.98
N ALA A 241 -7.19 27.91 -7.97
CA ALA A 241 -5.78 27.58 -7.73
C ALA A 241 -5.37 26.28 -8.43
N ASN A 242 -4.12 26.20 -8.87
CA ASN A 242 -3.54 24.97 -9.41
C ASN A 242 -3.45 23.87 -8.35
N ALA A 243 -2.91 24.25 -7.19
CA ALA A 243 -2.75 23.36 -6.04
C ALA A 243 -3.51 23.88 -4.82
N ALA A 244 -4.06 23.00 -4.00
CA ALA A 244 -4.59 23.43 -2.70
C ALA A 244 -3.45 23.65 -1.70
N ILE A 245 -2.53 22.71 -1.63
CA ILE A 245 -1.28 22.77 -0.89
C ILE A 245 -0.13 22.52 -1.87
N GLU A 246 0.84 23.42 -1.88
CA GLU A 246 2.07 23.27 -2.66
C GLU A 246 3.27 23.29 -1.70
N ILE A 247 4.09 22.24 -1.76
CA ILE A 247 5.32 22.11 -0.99
C ILE A 247 6.49 22.06 -1.97
N ASN A 248 7.29 23.11 -1.97
CA ASN A 248 8.46 23.25 -2.83
C ASN A 248 9.79 23.03 -2.10
N GLY A 249 9.74 22.41 -0.92
CA GLY A 249 10.88 22.11 -0.05
C GLY A 249 10.55 22.43 1.41
N GLY A 250 10.94 21.53 2.31
CA GLY A 250 10.67 21.66 3.75
C GLY A 250 10.99 20.37 4.51
N ASP A 251 11.09 20.47 5.83
CA ASP A 251 11.44 19.33 6.69
C ASP A 251 10.60 19.28 7.97
N GLY A 252 9.89 18.19 8.23
CA GLY A 252 9.07 18.07 9.44
C GLY A 252 7.82 18.94 9.36
N LEU A 253 7.01 18.70 8.34
CA LEU A 253 5.72 19.35 8.13
C LEU A 253 4.60 18.39 8.53
N GLU A 254 3.81 18.75 9.54
CA GLU A 254 2.77 17.89 10.07
C GLU A 254 1.39 18.52 9.85
N PHE A 255 0.49 17.77 9.21
CA PHE A 255 -0.88 18.18 8.90
C PHE A 255 -1.85 17.23 9.58
N ALA A 256 -2.79 17.77 10.37
CA ALA A 256 -3.76 16.97 11.11
C ALA A 256 -5.19 17.53 11.07
N ASN A 257 -6.18 16.63 11.05
CA ASN A 257 -7.60 16.96 11.19
C ASN A 257 -8.06 18.01 10.18
N ALA A 258 -7.99 17.68 8.88
CA ALA A 258 -8.25 18.64 7.83
C ALA A 258 -9.19 18.12 6.74
N TYR A 259 -9.93 19.06 6.14
CA TYR A 259 -10.67 18.85 4.90
C TYR A 259 -10.06 19.71 3.81
N ILE A 260 -9.68 19.11 2.69
CA ILE A 260 -8.97 19.79 1.62
C ILE A 260 -9.60 19.40 0.28
N GLY A 261 -10.04 20.39 -0.49
CA GLY A 261 -10.55 20.18 -1.84
C GLY A 261 -10.61 21.45 -2.68
N GLY A 262 -10.94 21.27 -3.96
CA GLY A 262 -11.31 22.39 -4.85
C GLY A 262 -10.17 23.14 -5.54
N SER A 263 -9.06 22.46 -5.84
CA SER A 263 -8.02 22.95 -6.76
C SER A 263 -8.19 22.36 -8.16
N PHE A 264 -7.49 22.91 -9.17
CA PHE A 264 -7.57 22.45 -10.55
C PHE A 264 -6.76 21.17 -10.81
N GLU A 265 -5.44 21.22 -10.65
CA GLU A 265 -4.55 20.11 -10.99
C GLU A 265 -4.41 19.12 -9.84
N SER A 266 -4.00 19.59 -8.65
CA SER A 266 -3.71 18.70 -7.54
C SER A 266 -4.15 19.26 -6.19
N ILE A 267 -4.59 18.42 -5.25
CA ILE A 267 -4.84 18.89 -3.89
C ILE A 267 -3.50 19.15 -3.19
N LEU A 268 -2.63 18.15 -3.13
CA LEU A 268 -1.26 18.26 -2.67
C LEU A 268 -0.30 18.11 -3.85
N LYS A 269 0.52 19.14 -4.06
CA LYS A 269 1.63 19.15 -5.00
C LYS A 269 2.94 19.20 -4.22
N ILE A 270 3.83 18.24 -4.46
CA ILE A 270 5.21 18.26 -3.97
C ILE A 270 6.13 18.37 -5.18
N LYS A 271 6.92 19.45 -5.23
CA LYS A 271 7.85 19.72 -6.33
C LYS A 271 8.93 20.71 -5.86
N ASN A 272 10.14 20.23 -5.58
CA ASN A 272 11.17 21.09 -5.01
C ASN A 272 11.49 22.27 -5.93
N ALA A 273 11.74 23.46 -5.36
CA ALA A 273 11.96 24.68 -6.14
C ALA A 273 13.45 25.00 -6.42
N PHE A 274 14.39 24.34 -5.73
CA PHE A 274 15.81 24.70 -5.80
C PHE A 274 16.73 23.48 -6.02
N PRO A 275 17.83 23.63 -6.76
CA PRO A 275 18.87 22.61 -6.81
C PRO A 275 19.35 22.24 -5.40
N GLY A 276 19.45 20.94 -5.14
CA GLY A 276 19.81 20.42 -3.82
C GLY A 276 18.72 20.57 -2.74
N ALA A 277 17.54 21.12 -3.03
CA ALA A 277 16.42 21.16 -2.09
C ALA A 277 15.81 19.79 -1.83
N PHE A 278 15.23 19.63 -0.66
CA PHE A 278 14.55 18.40 -0.30
C PHE A 278 13.23 18.68 0.39
N THR A 279 12.33 17.72 0.25
CA THR A 279 11.09 17.65 1.02
C THR A 279 11.14 16.39 1.87
N ALA A 280 11.22 16.58 3.19
CA ALA A 280 11.42 15.52 4.16
C ALA A 280 10.38 15.53 5.29
N ALA A 281 10.09 14.35 5.83
CA ALA A 281 9.27 14.18 7.04
C ALA A 281 7.92 14.94 6.98
N VAL A 282 7.19 14.76 5.89
CA VAL A 282 5.84 15.34 5.72
C VAL A 282 4.80 14.29 6.12
N SER A 283 3.93 14.63 7.05
CA SER A 283 2.87 13.73 7.52
C SER A 283 1.49 14.34 7.42
N PHE A 284 0.53 13.53 6.97
CA PHE A 284 -0.90 13.84 6.95
C PHE A 284 -1.64 12.81 7.81
N ASN A 285 -2.26 13.27 8.89
CA ASN A 285 -3.00 12.42 9.81
C ASN A 285 -4.48 12.84 9.86
N ASN A 286 -5.37 11.89 9.59
CA ASN A 286 -6.82 12.13 9.62
C ASN A 286 -7.22 13.31 8.73
N THR A 287 -6.73 13.29 7.49
CA THR A 287 -6.96 14.35 6.49
C THR A 287 -7.81 13.78 5.36
N TYR A 288 -8.81 14.57 4.94
CA TYR A 288 -9.70 14.24 3.82
C TYR A 288 -9.27 15.04 2.59
N PHE A 289 -8.85 14.32 1.54
CA PHE A 289 -8.51 14.87 0.23
C PHE A 289 -9.67 14.59 -0.72
N ASP A 290 -10.50 15.62 -0.95
CA ASP A 290 -11.65 15.53 -1.83
C ASP A 290 -11.41 16.27 -3.14
N CYS A 291 -11.21 15.52 -4.22
CA CYS A 291 -11.13 16.08 -5.57
C CYS A 291 -12.50 16.55 -6.09
N ILE A 292 -13.55 16.51 -5.26
CA ILE A 292 -14.93 16.99 -5.48
C ILE A 292 -15.75 16.10 -6.41
N SER A 293 -15.20 15.74 -7.57
CA SER A 293 -15.92 14.99 -8.60
C SER A 293 -14.95 14.24 -9.50
N ASN A 294 -15.24 12.97 -9.74
CA ASN A 294 -14.47 12.14 -10.67
C ASN A 294 -14.78 12.41 -12.15
N ALA A 295 -15.63 13.40 -12.46
CA ALA A 295 -15.95 13.84 -13.82
C ALA A 295 -15.47 15.27 -14.15
N THR A 296 -15.58 16.20 -13.21
CA THR A 296 -15.31 17.64 -13.42
C THR A 296 -14.47 18.28 -12.32
N GLY A 297 -13.96 17.48 -11.38
CA GLY A 297 -13.18 17.92 -10.24
C GLY A 297 -11.67 17.96 -10.48
N THR A 298 -10.92 17.97 -9.39
CA THR A 298 -9.46 18.04 -9.38
C THR A 298 -8.86 16.81 -10.08
N LEU A 299 -7.79 16.99 -10.86
CA LEU A 299 -7.16 15.88 -11.59
C LEU A 299 -6.55 14.85 -10.62
N HIS A 300 -5.81 15.31 -9.62
CA HIS A 300 -5.06 14.48 -8.69
C HIS A 300 -5.29 14.90 -7.24
N ALA A 301 -5.30 13.96 -6.31
CA ALA A 301 -5.29 14.33 -4.89
C ALA A 301 -3.84 14.56 -4.42
N VAL A 302 -2.93 13.64 -4.75
CA VAL A 302 -1.51 13.74 -4.37
C VAL A 302 -0.65 13.61 -5.61
N SER A 303 0.19 14.61 -5.85
CA SER A 303 1.14 14.66 -6.96
C SER A 303 2.55 14.93 -6.43
N ILE A 304 3.42 13.92 -6.49
CA ILE A 304 4.87 14.09 -6.27
C ILE A 304 5.52 14.13 -7.65
N GLU A 305 5.84 15.34 -8.13
CA GLU A 305 6.22 15.60 -9.50
C GLU A 305 7.73 15.65 -9.69
N GLU A 306 8.18 15.24 -10.87
CA GLU A 306 9.54 15.48 -11.31
C GLU A 306 9.85 16.99 -11.29
N ASP A 307 10.87 17.37 -10.53
CA ASP A 307 11.32 18.76 -10.46
C ASP A 307 12.37 19.10 -11.54
N GLY A 308 13.09 18.09 -12.07
CA GLY A 308 14.12 18.28 -13.08
C GLY A 308 15.35 19.04 -12.57
N LEU A 309 15.51 19.13 -11.24
CA LEU A 309 16.59 19.85 -10.58
C LEU A 309 17.65 18.85 -10.07
N PRO A 310 18.95 19.18 -10.16
CA PRO A 310 19.98 18.27 -9.69
C PRO A 310 20.02 18.23 -8.15
N GLY A 311 20.23 17.03 -7.61
CA GLY A 311 20.48 16.81 -6.18
C GLY A 311 19.25 16.98 -5.28
N THR A 312 18.05 17.06 -5.85
CA THR A 312 16.79 17.09 -5.11
C THR A 312 16.36 15.68 -4.70
N HIS A 313 15.52 15.58 -3.67
CA HIS A 313 14.87 14.33 -3.30
C HIS A 313 13.62 14.57 -2.45
N VAL A 314 12.73 13.57 -2.43
CA VAL A 314 11.53 13.56 -1.60
C VAL A 314 11.56 12.33 -0.70
N THR A 315 11.40 12.50 0.62
CA THR A 315 11.51 11.38 1.56
C THR A 315 10.60 11.55 2.77
N GLY A 316 10.17 10.45 3.37
CA GLY A 316 9.41 10.46 4.60
C GLY A 316 8.02 11.07 4.45
N ILE A 317 7.37 10.85 3.29
CA ILE A 317 5.98 11.26 3.08
C ILE A 317 5.07 10.19 3.67
N SER A 318 4.15 10.59 4.55
CA SER A 318 3.27 9.65 5.24
C SER A 318 1.83 10.13 5.29
N PHE A 319 0.91 9.20 5.06
CA PHE A 319 -0.52 9.40 5.17
C PHE A 319 -1.08 8.35 6.14
N SER A 320 -1.78 8.79 7.18
CA SER A 320 -2.37 7.91 8.19
C SER A 320 -3.84 8.25 8.42
N GLY A 321 -4.71 7.26 8.21
CA GLY A 321 -6.16 7.45 8.27
C GLY A 321 -6.68 8.39 7.17
N GLY A 322 -7.99 8.60 7.17
CA GLY A 322 -8.66 9.51 6.24
C GLY A 322 -8.98 8.91 4.86
N PHE A 323 -9.35 9.78 3.95
CA PHE A 323 -9.82 9.45 2.61
C PHE A 323 -9.10 10.30 1.57
N ILE A 324 -8.79 9.70 0.43
CA ILE A 324 -8.19 10.37 -0.72
C ILE A 324 -8.93 9.91 -1.97
N GLY A 325 -9.60 10.81 -2.70
CA GLY A 325 -10.37 10.34 -3.85
C GLY A 325 -11.25 11.36 -4.54
N ASN A 326 -12.18 10.84 -5.33
CA ASN A 326 -13.12 11.59 -6.19
C ASN A 326 -12.42 12.40 -7.30
N CYS A 327 -11.32 11.89 -7.85
CA CYS A 327 -10.49 12.63 -8.80
C CYS A 327 -10.83 12.27 -10.24
N THR A 328 -10.66 13.23 -11.15
CA THR A 328 -10.95 13.05 -12.60
C THR A 328 -9.82 12.34 -13.34
N SER A 329 -8.65 12.24 -12.74
CA SER A 329 -7.51 11.43 -13.17
C SER A 329 -7.01 10.65 -11.96
N ARG A 330 -5.71 10.34 -11.89
CA ARG A 330 -5.15 9.49 -10.83
C ARG A 330 -5.33 10.09 -9.44
N VAL A 331 -5.65 9.29 -8.43
CA VAL A 331 -5.75 9.82 -7.06
C VAL A 331 -4.37 10.17 -6.52
N VAL A 332 -3.42 9.25 -6.61
CA VAL A 332 -2.03 9.46 -6.21
C VAL A 332 -1.09 9.20 -7.38
N GLN A 333 -0.13 10.06 -7.60
CA GLN A 333 0.98 9.82 -8.52
C GLN A 333 2.33 10.17 -7.88
N ILE A 334 3.28 9.25 -8.01
CA ILE A 334 4.66 9.37 -7.54
C ILE A 334 5.56 9.28 -8.77
N LEU A 335 6.06 10.43 -9.22
CA LEU A 335 6.80 10.59 -10.48
C LEU A 335 8.25 11.03 -10.26
N GLU A 336 8.52 11.79 -9.20
CA GLU A 336 9.87 12.26 -8.86
C GLU A 336 10.86 11.09 -8.72
N SER A 337 11.86 11.07 -9.60
CA SER A 337 12.82 9.97 -9.76
C SER A 337 13.63 9.69 -8.49
N GLU A 338 13.87 10.72 -7.67
CA GLU A 338 14.58 10.64 -6.38
C GLU A 338 13.62 10.60 -5.16
N THR A 339 12.40 10.10 -5.34
CA THR A 339 11.53 9.77 -4.21
C THR A 339 12.10 8.57 -3.45
N ARG A 340 12.23 8.66 -2.12
CA ARG A 340 12.80 7.59 -1.28
C ARG A 340 11.75 6.81 -0.50
N THR A 341 10.87 7.48 0.25
CA THR A 341 9.90 6.80 1.12
C THR A 341 8.54 7.49 1.10
N VAL A 342 7.51 6.71 0.80
CA VAL A 342 6.09 7.11 0.87
C VAL A 342 5.29 6.00 1.57
N SER A 343 4.43 6.36 2.51
CA SER A 343 3.65 5.38 3.28
C SER A 343 2.18 5.76 3.42
N PHE A 344 1.32 4.76 3.31
CA PHE A 344 -0.13 4.87 3.48
C PHE A 344 -0.56 3.85 4.53
N ALA A 345 -1.08 4.32 5.66
CA ALA A 345 -1.52 3.47 6.76
C ALA A 345 -3.00 3.73 7.09
N GLY A 346 -3.86 2.75 6.84
CA GLY A 346 -5.30 2.87 7.09
C GLY A 346 -5.99 3.93 6.22
N VAL A 347 -5.46 4.21 5.04
CA VAL A 347 -5.99 5.22 4.11
C VAL A 347 -7.02 4.59 3.16
N HIS A 348 -8.11 5.30 2.90
CA HIS A 348 -9.11 4.90 1.92
C HIS A 348 -8.94 5.69 0.62
N ILE A 349 -8.56 5.00 -0.46
CA ILE A 349 -8.37 5.56 -1.80
C ILE A 349 -9.58 5.17 -2.67
N ALA A 350 -10.28 6.12 -3.28
CA ALA A 350 -11.45 5.75 -4.09
C ALA A 350 -11.86 6.72 -5.21
N ASN A 351 -12.72 6.20 -6.08
CA ASN A 351 -13.51 6.95 -7.06
C ASN A 351 -12.66 7.73 -8.06
N THR A 352 -12.10 7.02 -9.03
CA THR A 352 -11.37 7.64 -10.14
C THR A 352 -11.57 6.88 -11.46
N PRO A 353 -11.67 7.58 -12.61
CA PRO A 353 -11.68 6.94 -13.92
C PRO A 353 -10.32 6.36 -14.33
N ALA A 354 -9.22 6.80 -13.71
CA ALA A 354 -7.84 6.40 -13.99
C ALA A 354 -7.26 5.56 -12.84
N ASP A 355 -5.93 5.38 -12.81
CA ASP A 355 -5.30 4.59 -11.74
C ASP A 355 -5.57 5.18 -10.35
N GLY A 356 -5.85 4.33 -9.36
CA GLY A 356 -5.95 4.81 -7.97
C GLY A 356 -4.61 5.38 -7.51
N VAL A 357 -3.55 4.58 -7.62
CA VAL A 357 -2.18 4.98 -7.35
C VAL A 357 -1.29 4.64 -8.54
N LEU A 358 -0.47 5.57 -8.98
CA LEU A 358 0.66 5.33 -9.88
C LEU A 358 1.99 5.52 -9.14
N ILE A 359 2.82 4.47 -9.15
CA ILE A 359 4.19 4.49 -8.67
C ILE A 359 5.12 4.35 -9.87
N ASN A 360 5.79 5.43 -10.23
CA ASN A 360 6.75 5.47 -11.32
C ASN A 360 7.99 6.25 -10.90
N SER A 361 8.67 5.75 -9.86
CA SER A 361 9.88 6.34 -9.30
C SER A 361 10.87 5.23 -8.94
N PRO A 362 11.97 5.05 -9.68
CA PRO A 362 12.91 3.93 -9.48
C PRO A 362 13.52 3.87 -8.08
N SER A 363 13.66 5.01 -7.39
CA SER A 363 14.23 5.08 -6.05
C SER A 363 13.20 4.84 -4.93
N ALA A 364 11.90 4.84 -5.24
CA ALA A 364 10.84 4.86 -4.25
C ALA A 364 10.69 3.54 -3.50
N THR A 365 10.62 3.65 -2.18
CA THR A 365 10.11 2.63 -1.26
C THR A 365 8.71 3.03 -0.82
N VAL A 366 7.70 2.30 -1.29
CA VAL A 366 6.29 2.62 -1.03
C VAL A 366 5.63 1.53 -0.19
N SER A 367 4.86 1.91 0.83
CA SER A 367 4.14 0.96 1.67
C SER A 367 2.67 1.30 1.82
N PHE A 368 1.84 0.26 1.80
CA PHE A 368 0.42 0.28 2.10
C PHE A 368 0.16 -0.71 3.24
N ALA A 369 -0.45 -0.23 4.31
CA ALA A 369 -0.74 -1.03 5.50
C ALA A 369 -2.16 -0.75 5.99
N GLY A 370 -3.10 -1.65 5.66
CA GLY A 370 -4.51 -1.47 5.98
C GLY A 370 -5.18 -0.33 5.20
N GLY A 371 -6.51 -0.27 5.28
CA GLY A 371 -7.32 0.66 4.48
C GLY A 371 -7.84 -0.01 3.22
N SER A 372 -8.20 0.78 2.21
CA SER A 372 -8.82 0.24 1.00
C SER A 372 -8.46 1.01 -0.27
N VAL A 373 -8.46 0.31 -1.40
CA VAL A 373 -8.54 0.93 -2.73
C VAL A 373 -9.84 0.45 -3.37
N LYS A 374 -10.73 1.38 -3.71
CA LYS A 374 -12.07 1.06 -4.19
C LYS A 374 -12.40 1.85 -5.47
N ASN A 375 -13.05 1.22 -6.44
CA ASN A 375 -13.68 1.92 -7.55
C ASN A 375 -12.70 2.86 -8.29
N ALA A 376 -11.54 2.32 -8.65
CA ALA A 376 -10.54 3.00 -9.46
C ALA A 376 -10.40 2.30 -10.82
N ALA A 377 -9.79 2.99 -11.78
CA ALA A 377 -9.68 2.57 -13.18
C ALA A 377 -11.05 2.33 -13.86
N MET A 378 -12.07 3.09 -13.46
CA MET A 378 -13.46 2.91 -13.93
C MET A 378 -13.66 3.16 -15.43
N ALA A 379 -12.86 4.05 -16.03
CA ALA A 379 -12.99 4.42 -17.45
C ALA A 379 -11.75 4.06 -18.28
N THR A 380 -10.60 3.88 -17.65
CA THR A 380 -9.34 3.56 -18.33
C THR A 380 -9.23 2.06 -18.56
N VAL A 381 -9.34 1.62 -19.82
CA VAL A 381 -9.07 0.22 -20.20
C VAL A 381 -7.64 -0.13 -19.80
N GLY A 382 -7.47 -1.17 -19.00
CA GLY A 382 -6.15 -1.60 -18.53
C GLY A 382 -5.55 -0.76 -17.40
N GLY A 383 -6.33 0.06 -16.70
CA GLY A 383 -5.87 0.79 -15.51
C GLY A 383 -5.71 -0.12 -14.27
N ALA A 384 -5.32 0.46 -13.14
CA ALA A 384 -5.19 -0.29 -11.89
C ALA A 384 -5.63 0.45 -10.63
N GLY A 385 -5.94 -0.30 -9.57
CA GLY A 385 -6.00 0.28 -8.23
C GLY A 385 -4.65 0.78 -7.77
N ILE A 386 -3.65 -0.08 -7.88
CA ILE A 386 -2.25 0.27 -7.64
C ILE A 386 -1.44 -0.16 -8.86
N ALA A 387 -0.99 0.81 -9.65
CA ALA A 387 -0.09 0.63 -10.77
C ALA A 387 1.37 0.85 -10.31
N ILE A 388 2.22 -0.15 -10.50
CA ILE A 388 3.64 -0.13 -10.14
C ILE A 388 4.45 -0.28 -11.44
N GLN A 389 5.09 0.79 -11.88
CA GLN A 389 5.86 0.86 -13.13
C GLN A 389 7.37 0.96 -12.89
N ALA A 390 7.76 1.64 -11.81
CA ALA A 390 9.14 1.71 -11.34
C ALA A 390 9.13 1.95 -9.82
N ALA A 391 9.88 1.14 -9.07
CA ALA A 391 10.04 1.27 -7.62
C ALA A 391 11.25 0.47 -7.11
N LYS A 392 11.94 0.98 -6.09
CA LYS A 392 12.98 0.24 -5.37
C LYS A 392 12.40 -0.84 -4.48
N SER A 393 11.30 -0.54 -3.79
CA SER A 393 10.52 -1.57 -3.11
C SER A 393 9.06 -1.16 -2.88
N VAL A 394 8.16 -2.15 -2.91
CA VAL A 394 6.74 -1.93 -2.61
C VAL A 394 6.23 -3.00 -1.66
N ALA A 395 5.57 -2.59 -0.58
CA ALA A 395 4.85 -3.49 0.33
C ALA A 395 3.37 -3.13 0.35
N ILE A 396 2.50 -4.10 0.05
CA ILE A 396 1.04 -3.95 0.07
C ILE A 396 0.49 -4.99 1.04
N SER A 397 0.00 -4.53 2.19
CA SER A 397 -0.40 -5.41 3.27
C SER A 397 -1.72 -5.03 3.93
N GLY A 398 -2.56 -6.03 4.22
CA GLY A 398 -3.82 -5.83 4.95
C GLY A 398 -4.85 -4.94 4.24
N MET A 399 -4.68 -4.68 2.94
CA MET A 399 -5.58 -3.81 2.17
C MET A 399 -6.85 -4.55 1.75
N THR A 400 -7.97 -3.83 1.66
CA THR A 400 -9.14 -4.27 0.91
C THR A 400 -9.14 -3.62 -0.47
N LEU A 401 -8.98 -4.40 -1.54
CA LEU A 401 -8.99 -3.91 -2.91
C LEU A 401 -10.25 -4.40 -3.63
N THR A 402 -11.09 -3.46 -4.07
CA THR A 402 -12.45 -3.81 -4.52
C THR A 402 -12.95 -2.97 -5.68
N GLU A 403 -13.84 -3.56 -6.47
CA GLU A 403 -14.59 -2.89 -7.54
C GLU A 403 -13.68 -2.30 -8.63
N MET A 404 -12.63 -3.03 -9.04
CA MET A 404 -11.88 -2.73 -10.26
C MET A 404 -12.48 -3.48 -11.46
N ASP A 405 -13.68 -3.09 -11.87
CA ASP A 405 -14.58 -3.87 -12.74
C ASP A 405 -14.52 -3.51 -14.23
N ASN A 406 -13.60 -2.64 -14.64
CA ASN A 406 -13.42 -2.29 -16.05
C ASN A 406 -12.59 -3.35 -16.81
N THR A 407 -12.68 -3.33 -18.15
CA THR A 407 -12.01 -4.27 -19.05
C THR A 407 -10.49 -4.19 -18.90
N ASN A 408 -9.85 -5.33 -18.63
CA ASN A 408 -8.41 -5.47 -18.40
C ASN A 408 -7.85 -4.69 -17.19
N SER A 409 -8.71 -4.09 -16.35
CA SER A 409 -8.27 -3.40 -15.14
C SER A 409 -7.96 -4.40 -14.03
N ALA A 410 -6.97 -4.05 -13.19
CA ALA A 410 -6.51 -4.90 -12.10
C ALA A 410 -6.50 -4.17 -10.75
N ALA A 411 -6.73 -4.88 -9.65
CA ALA A 411 -6.54 -4.30 -8.32
C ALA A 411 -5.06 -3.90 -8.10
N ILE A 412 -4.11 -4.76 -8.49
CA ILE A 412 -2.68 -4.45 -8.52
C ILE A 412 -2.12 -4.79 -9.91
N LYS A 413 -1.41 -3.84 -10.51
CA LYS A 413 -0.73 -4.03 -11.80
C LYS A 413 0.75 -3.69 -11.67
N MET A 414 1.60 -4.63 -12.05
CA MET A 414 3.06 -4.49 -12.02
C MET A 414 3.60 -4.57 -13.44
N SER A 415 4.49 -3.65 -13.79
CA SER A 415 5.16 -3.59 -15.09
C SER A 415 6.56 -2.97 -14.96
N GLY A 416 7.36 -3.00 -16.03
CA GLY A 416 8.69 -2.40 -16.04
C GLY A 416 9.70 -3.19 -15.21
N THR A 417 10.73 -2.52 -14.70
CA THR A 417 11.75 -3.12 -13.84
C THR A 417 11.53 -2.69 -12.40
N LEU A 418 11.27 -3.65 -11.51
CA LEU A 418 10.97 -3.40 -10.12
C LEU A 418 12.07 -3.98 -9.21
N GLY A 419 12.27 -3.38 -8.04
CA GLY A 419 13.08 -3.94 -6.98
C GLY A 419 12.36 -5.08 -6.24
N SER A 420 12.19 -4.95 -4.93
CA SER A 420 11.46 -5.96 -4.14
C SER A 420 9.98 -5.61 -3.99
N VAL A 421 9.08 -6.56 -4.21
CA VAL A 421 7.63 -6.36 -4.05
C VAL A 421 7.03 -7.45 -3.16
N ALA A 422 6.33 -7.04 -2.10
CA ALA A 422 5.61 -7.93 -1.19
C ALA A 422 4.11 -7.60 -1.15
N ILE A 423 3.26 -8.58 -1.42
CA ILE A 423 1.79 -8.45 -1.43
C ILE A 423 1.22 -9.48 -0.46
N SER A 424 0.76 -9.07 0.71
CA SER A 424 0.39 -10.02 1.77
C SER A 424 -0.85 -9.66 2.59
N GLY A 425 -1.69 -10.65 2.90
CA GLY A 425 -2.83 -10.43 3.80
C GLY A 425 -3.92 -9.53 3.23
N ASN A 426 -3.98 -9.35 1.91
CA ASN A 426 -4.96 -8.46 1.27
C ASN A 426 -6.25 -9.20 0.91
N ALA A 427 -7.37 -8.48 0.94
CA ALA A 427 -8.68 -8.98 0.51
C ALA A 427 -9.05 -8.38 -0.86
N PHE A 428 -9.35 -9.24 -1.83
CA PHE A 428 -9.75 -8.88 -3.18
C PHE A 428 -11.23 -9.21 -3.41
N VAL A 429 -12.06 -8.21 -3.73
CA VAL A 429 -13.51 -8.39 -3.85
C VAL A 429 -14.06 -7.68 -5.07
N GLY A 430 -14.72 -8.41 -5.97
CA GLY A 430 -15.42 -7.81 -7.12
C GLY A 430 -14.50 -7.12 -8.14
N ASN A 431 -13.26 -7.57 -8.29
CA ASN A 431 -12.32 -7.05 -9.30
C ASN A 431 -12.36 -7.92 -10.57
N THR A 432 -12.18 -7.32 -11.75
CA THR A 432 -12.00 -8.05 -13.01
C THR A 432 -10.72 -8.90 -12.97
N LEU A 433 -9.61 -8.28 -12.54
CA LEU A 433 -8.33 -8.95 -12.29
C LEU A 433 -7.81 -8.55 -10.90
N ASN A 434 -7.25 -9.49 -10.16
CA ASN A 434 -6.70 -9.20 -8.83
C ASN A 434 -5.27 -8.69 -8.93
N ILE A 435 -4.38 -9.47 -9.55
CA ILE A 435 -2.97 -9.11 -9.72
C ILE A 435 -2.56 -9.42 -11.16
N VAL A 436 -2.03 -8.41 -11.84
CA VAL A 436 -1.44 -8.53 -13.19
C VAL A 436 0.04 -8.21 -13.08
N ASN A 437 0.88 -9.10 -13.56
CA ASN A 437 2.33 -8.94 -13.48
C ASN A 437 2.98 -9.12 -14.86
N THR A 438 3.56 -8.04 -15.36
CA THR A 438 4.41 -8.00 -16.56
C THR A 438 5.78 -7.38 -16.23
N ALA A 439 6.17 -7.36 -14.94
CA ALA A 439 7.40 -6.73 -14.48
C ALA A 439 8.56 -7.72 -14.40
N THR A 440 9.78 -7.22 -14.60
CA THR A 440 11.03 -7.91 -14.26
C THR A 440 11.48 -7.48 -12.87
N PHE A 441 11.81 -8.43 -11.99
CA PHE A 441 12.23 -8.14 -10.62
C PHE A 441 13.75 -8.24 -10.46
N THR A 442 14.34 -7.23 -9.85
CA THR A 442 15.75 -7.21 -9.41
C THR A 442 15.88 -7.58 -7.94
N GLY A 443 14.77 -7.58 -7.19
CA GLY A 443 14.67 -8.04 -5.81
C GLY A 443 13.66 -9.18 -5.63
N ALA A 444 13.27 -9.45 -4.39
CA ALA A 444 12.32 -10.53 -4.10
C ALA A 444 10.88 -10.11 -4.44
N TYR A 445 10.16 -11.00 -5.13
CA TYR A 445 8.71 -10.93 -5.30
C TYR A 445 8.02 -11.97 -4.41
N LYS A 446 7.13 -11.54 -3.53
CA LYS A 446 6.44 -12.43 -2.58
C LYS A 446 4.95 -12.13 -2.50
N GLN A 447 4.14 -13.17 -2.63
CA GLN A 447 2.70 -13.13 -2.31
C GLN A 447 2.36 -14.12 -1.20
N THR A 448 1.68 -13.68 -0.14
CA THR A 448 1.30 -14.58 0.97
C THR A 448 0.01 -14.18 1.69
N GLY A 449 -0.90 -15.13 1.92
CA GLY A 449 -2.08 -14.91 2.76
C GLY A 449 -3.13 -13.95 2.18
N ASN A 450 -3.11 -13.71 0.87
CA ASN A 450 -4.14 -12.93 0.18
C ASN A 450 -5.41 -13.79 -0.04
N VAL A 451 -6.60 -13.17 -0.02
CA VAL A 451 -7.90 -13.86 -0.16
C VAL A 451 -8.73 -13.18 -1.26
N ALA A 452 -9.42 -13.96 -2.10
CA ALA A 452 -10.29 -13.47 -3.16
C ALA A 452 -11.73 -14.02 -3.04
N SER A 453 -12.74 -13.18 -3.21
CA SER A 453 -14.16 -13.57 -3.08
C SER A 453 -14.66 -14.52 -4.18
N SER A 454 -13.95 -14.61 -5.32
CA SER A 454 -14.27 -15.51 -6.44
C SER A 454 -13.53 -16.85 -6.39
N GLY A 455 -12.85 -17.18 -5.28
CA GLY A 455 -12.17 -18.47 -5.09
C GLY A 455 -10.85 -18.64 -5.83
N GLU A 456 -10.50 -17.75 -6.76
CA GLU A 456 -9.23 -17.78 -7.49
C GLU A 456 -8.56 -16.39 -7.48
N ILE A 457 -7.34 -16.30 -6.95
CA ILE A 457 -6.42 -15.22 -7.30
C ILE A 457 -5.98 -15.52 -8.74
N ARG A 458 -6.70 -14.96 -9.72
CA ARG A 458 -6.30 -15.05 -11.12
C ARG A 458 -4.97 -14.32 -11.29
N GLU A 459 -3.89 -15.09 -11.27
CA GLU A 459 -2.55 -14.64 -11.57
C GLU A 459 -2.43 -14.53 -13.10
N ALA A 460 -2.52 -13.32 -13.63
CA ALA A 460 -2.05 -13.07 -14.99
C ALA A 460 -0.53 -12.89 -14.91
N VAL A 461 0.20 -13.99 -14.78
CA VAL A 461 1.66 -14.00 -14.96
C VAL A 461 1.90 -13.93 -16.45
N SER A 462 2.27 -12.74 -16.92
CA SER A 462 2.89 -12.55 -18.23
C SER A 462 4.41 -12.72 -18.11
N GLU A 463 4.82 -13.82 -17.49
CA GLU A 463 6.01 -14.58 -17.84
C GLU A 463 5.52 -16.01 -17.97
N VAL A 464 5.29 -16.45 -19.21
CA VAL A 464 5.17 -17.85 -19.63
C VAL A 464 4.79 -18.83 -18.50
N LEU A 465 3.51 -18.92 -18.13
CA LEU A 465 2.98 -20.15 -17.53
C LEU A 465 2.71 -21.18 -18.65
N ALA A 466 3.78 -21.57 -19.35
CA ALA A 466 3.78 -22.83 -20.08
C ALA A 466 4.15 -23.92 -19.07
N ALA A 467 3.14 -24.59 -18.52
CA ALA A 467 3.26 -25.68 -17.54
C ALA A 467 3.98 -25.28 -16.23
N GLU A 468 3.25 -25.23 -15.13
CA GLU A 468 3.87 -25.32 -13.80
C GLU A 468 4.56 -26.70 -13.70
N THR A 469 5.83 -26.74 -14.07
CA THR A 469 6.67 -27.91 -13.91
C THR A 469 7.43 -27.73 -12.61
N VAL A 470 6.99 -28.35 -11.53
CA VAL A 470 7.78 -28.44 -10.28
C VAL A 470 8.95 -29.39 -10.53
N THR A 471 10.01 -28.92 -11.18
CA THR A 471 11.24 -29.70 -11.37
C THR A 471 12.11 -29.61 -10.11
N SER A 472 12.16 -30.69 -9.32
CA SER A 472 13.27 -30.90 -8.38
C SER A 472 14.29 -31.83 -9.03
N THR A 473 15.28 -31.26 -9.71
CA THR A 473 16.37 -32.05 -10.30
C THR A 473 17.43 -32.30 -9.24
N ASP A 474 17.59 -33.54 -8.79
CA ASP A 474 18.83 -33.94 -8.11
C ASP A 474 19.89 -34.37 -9.13
N ALA A 475 21.16 -34.40 -8.71
CA ALA A 475 22.33 -34.70 -9.55
C ALA A 475 22.28 -36.07 -10.28
N SER A 476 21.23 -36.87 -10.08
CA SER A 476 21.02 -38.19 -10.69
C SER A 476 19.95 -38.22 -11.80
N GLY A 477 19.44 -37.07 -12.26
CA GLY A 477 18.50 -36.99 -13.40
C GLY A 477 17.10 -37.55 -13.13
N ARG A 478 16.66 -37.49 -11.88
CA ARG A 478 15.31 -37.85 -11.46
C ARG A 478 14.43 -36.60 -11.50
N ASN A 479 13.30 -36.66 -12.20
CA ASN A 479 12.39 -35.52 -12.31
C ASN A 479 10.94 -35.95 -11.99
N PHE A 480 10.23 -35.11 -11.23
CA PHE A 480 8.79 -35.23 -10.99
C PHE A 480 8.10 -34.14 -11.81
N VAL A 481 7.22 -34.51 -12.74
CA VAL A 481 6.48 -33.56 -13.56
C VAL A 481 5.00 -33.71 -13.22
N GLY A 482 4.46 -32.76 -12.46
CA GLY A 482 3.02 -32.57 -12.33
C GLY A 482 2.53 -31.77 -13.54
N GLN A 483 1.83 -32.41 -14.47
CA GLN A 483 1.24 -31.73 -15.63
C GLN A 483 -0.29 -31.66 -15.46
N MET A 484 -0.78 -30.46 -15.14
CA MET A 484 -2.20 -30.11 -15.25
C MET A 484 -2.36 -29.27 -16.53
N SER A 485 -2.51 -29.93 -17.68
CA SER A 485 -2.89 -29.27 -18.94
C SER A 485 -4.25 -29.80 -19.38
N ASN A 486 -5.15 -28.88 -19.71
CA ASN A 486 -6.45 -29.16 -20.32
C ASN A 486 -6.47 -28.60 -21.75
N ASP A 487 -5.56 -29.06 -22.60
CA ASP A 487 -5.50 -28.64 -23.99
C ASP A 487 -5.54 -29.87 -24.92
N GLY A 488 -6.75 -30.15 -25.43
CA GLY A 488 -7.00 -31.07 -26.54
C GLY A 488 -7.54 -32.46 -26.16
N ALA A 489 -8.41 -33.00 -27.02
CA ALA A 489 -9.27 -34.18 -26.83
C ALA A 489 -8.57 -35.55 -26.59
N SER A 490 -7.31 -35.56 -26.16
CA SER A 490 -6.53 -36.79 -25.89
C SER A 490 -5.66 -36.75 -24.63
N SER A 491 -5.63 -35.63 -23.88
CA SER A 491 -4.81 -35.47 -22.68
C SER A 491 -5.65 -35.52 -21.41
N TYR A 492 -5.25 -36.35 -20.44
CA TYR A 492 -5.85 -36.41 -19.11
C TYR A 492 -4.88 -35.84 -18.08
N PRO A 493 -5.36 -35.25 -16.97
CA PRO A 493 -4.49 -34.87 -15.86
C PRO A 493 -3.71 -36.10 -15.38
N SER A 494 -2.38 -35.98 -15.29
CA SER A 494 -1.51 -37.12 -14.99
C SER A 494 -0.33 -36.76 -14.11
N PHE A 495 0.11 -37.75 -13.33
CA PHE A 495 1.41 -37.73 -12.66
C PHE A 495 2.42 -38.46 -13.54
N VAL A 496 3.40 -37.72 -14.08
CA VAL A 496 4.40 -38.28 -15.00
C VAL A 496 5.72 -38.48 -14.27
N PHE A 497 6.19 -39.73 -14.23
CA PHE A 497 7.55 -40.06 -13.78
C PHE A 497 8.46 -40.20 -14.99
N GLN A 498 9.54 -39.42 -15.03
CA GLN A 498 10.51 -39.46 -16.12
C GLN A 498 11.90 -39.77 -15.58
N ARG A 499 12.59 -40.67 -16.28
CA ARG A 499 13.97 -41.04 -15.98
C ARG A 499 14.68 -41.47 -17.25
N SER A 500 15.90 -40.97 -17.45
CA SER A 500 16.84 -41.43 -18.46
C SER A 500 17.99 -42.23 -17.82
N GLY A 501 18.78 -42.91 -18.64
CA GLY A 501 20.14 -43.29 -18.29
C GLY A 501 21.08 -42.07 -18.29
N GLY A 502 22.34 -42.29 -17.93
CA GLY A 502 23.39 -41.25 -17.98
C GLY A 502 23.29 -40.20 -16.87
N ALA A 503 24.00 -39.09 -17.04
CA ALA A 503 23.97 -37.94 -16.15
C ALA A 503 23.06 -36.83 -16.71
N VAL A 504 22.65 -35.89 -15.85
CA VAL A 504 21.86 -34.71 -16.27
C VAL A 504 22.64 -33.91 -17.33
N GLY A 505 21.99 -33.59 -18.45
CA GLY A 505 22.60 -32.90 -19.58
C GLY A 505 23.45 -33.79 -20.49
N SER A 506 23.47 -35.10 -20.24
CA SER A 506 24.09 -36.14 -21.08
C SER A 506 23.29 -37.43 -20.96
N GLU A 507 21.98 -37.30 -21.17
CA GLU A 507 21.02 -38.38 -21.02
C GLU A 507 21.29 -39.51 -22.01
N THR A 508 21.20 -40.75 -21.53
CA THR A 508 21.28 -41.95 -22.36
C THR A 508 19.99 -42.75 -22.26
N ALA A 509 19.82 -43.76 -23.11
CA ALA A 509 18.66 -44.63 -23.08
C ALA A 509 18.48 -45.30 -21.71
N THR A 510 17.22 -45.39 -21.26
CA THR A 510 16.85 -46.18 -20.08
C THR A 510 17.14 -47.65 -20.36
N THR A 511 17.86 -48.31 -19.45
CA THR A 511 18.20 -49.74 -19.57
C THR A 511 17.12 -50.63 -18.96
N SER A 512 17.11 -51.93 -19.28
CA SER A 512 16.14 -52.88 -18.71
C SER A 512 16.19 -52.94 -17.17
N SER A 513 15.02 -53.12 -16.54
CA SER A 513 14.82 -53.23 -15.09
C SER A 513 15.13 -51.96 -14.28
N MET A 514 15.28 -50.82 -14.95
CA MET A 514 15.48 -49.53 -14.32
C MET A 514 14.17 -49.01 -13.73
N VAL A 515 14.21 -48.47 -12.52
CA VAL A 515 13.04 -47.87 -11.86
C VAL A 515 12.76 -46.50 -12.48
N LEU A 516 11.65 -46.37 -13.19
CA LEU A 516 11.18 -45.14 -13.84
C LEU A 516 10.57 -44.16 -12.84
N GLY A 517 9.90 -44.68 -11.81
CA GLY A 517 9.24 -43.91 -10.76
C GLY A 517 8.75 -44.80 -9.63
N GLN A 518 8.44 -44.21 -8.47
CA GLN A 518 7.89 -44.93 -7.31
C GLN A 518 6.84 -44.11 -6.59
N LEU A 519 5.81 -44.80 -6.09
CA LEU A 519 4.93 -44.31 -5.04
C LEU A 519 5.41 -44.95 -3.72
N MET A 520 5.76 -44.10 -2.76
CA MET A 520 6.37 -44.52 -1.50
C MET A 520 5.43 -44.24 -0.33
N VAL A 521 5.38 -45.17 0.60
CA VAL A 521 4.73 -45.01 1.91
C VAL A 521 5.80 -45.06 2.98
N GLN A 522 5.62 -44.28 4.04
CA GLN A 522 6.59 -44.19 5.13
C GLN A 522 5.88 -44.01 6.46
N GLY A 523 6.16 -44.92 7.39
CA GLY A 523 5.75 -44.80 8.80
C GLY A 523 6.90 -44.27 9.66
N HIS A 524 6.56 -43.60 10.76
CA HIS A 524 7.50 -43.22 11.81
C HIS A 524 7.47 -44.26 12.94
N THR A 525 8.63 -44.74 13.39
CA THR A 525 8.73 -45.81 14.42
C THR A 525 8.65 -45.28 15.86
N GLY A 526 8.60 -43.97 16.03
CA GLY A 526 8.80 -43.29 17.32
C GLY A 526 10.20 -42.70 17.49
N SER A 527 11.21 -43.22 16.77
CA SER A 527 12.59 -42.73 16.83
C SER A 527 13.12 -42.22 15.48
N ALA A 528 12.67 -42.80 14.38
CA ALA A 528 13.02 -42.37 13.03
C ALA A 528 11.93 -42.77 12.05
N TYR A 529 11.95 -42.15 10.87
CA TYR A 529 11.17 -42.68 9.77
C TYR A 529 11.83 -43.91 9.15
N ASP A 530 11.03 -44.85 8.67
CA ASP A 530 11.49 -46.07 8.01
C ASP A 530 12.35 -45.78 6.76
N ALA A 531 13.48 -46.50 6.62
CA ALA A 531 14.41 -46.37 5.52
C ALA A 531 13.98 -47.15 4.26
N ALA A 532 13.15 -48.19 4.37
CA ALA A 532 12.79 -49.06 3.25
C ALA A 532 11.36 -48.77 2.75
N ARG A 533 11.23 -47.76 1.87
CA ARG A 533 9.94 -47.13 1.48
C ARG A 533 9.52 -47.51 0.07
N ARG A 534 8.57 -48.42 -0.11
CA ARG A 534 7.99 -48.74 -1.44
C ARG A 534 6.57 -49.25 -1.29
N ALA A 535 5.63 -48.66 -2.02
CA ALA A 535 4.31 -49.24 -2.24
C ALA A 535 4.20 -49.74 -3.68
N ILE A 536 4.54 -48.89 -4.66
CA ILE A 536 4.45 -49.20 -6.08
C ILE A 536 5.73 -48.72 -6.78
N SER A 537 6.31 -49.55 -7.66
CA SER A 537 7.38 -49.14 -8.56
C SER A 537 7.00 -49.37 -10.01
N PHE A 538 7.36 -48.42 -10.86
CA PHE A 538 7.29 -48.51 -12.31
C PHE A 538 8.69 -48.85 -12.83
N LEU A 539 8.81 -49.89 -13.65
CA LEU A 539 10.11 -50.38 -14.11
C LEU A 539 10.12 -50.51 -15.64
N SER A 540 11.24 -50.19 -16.27
CA SER A 540 11.45 -50.55 -17.68
C SER A 540 11.50 -52.07 -17.82
N GLY A 541 10.78 -52.60 -18.81
CA GLY A 541 10.81 -54.02 -19.16
C GLY A 541 11.98 -54.39 -20.07
N GLU A 542 12.55 -53.40 -20.76
CA GLU A 542 13.59 -53.55 -21.76
C GLU A 542 14.46 -52.29 -21.82
N SER A 543 15.54 -52.33 -22.60
CA SER A 543 16.27 -51.12 -22.95
C SER A 543 15.45 -50.32 -23.96
N TRP A 544 15.19 -49.06 -23.65
CA TRP A 544 14.38 -48.17 -24.48
C TRP A 544 15.18 -47.68 -25.68
N SER A 545 14.49 -47.44 -26.80
CA SER A 545 15.05 -46.92 -28.04
C SER A 545 14.00 -46.07 -28.75
N SER A 546 14.26 -45.63 -29.98
CA SER A 546 13.26 -44.95 -30.79
C SER A 546 12.04 -45.81 -31.15
N SER A 547 12.11 -47.14 -30.98
CA SER A 547 11.03 -48.08 -31.29
C SER A 547 10.68 -49.07 -30.17
N SER A 548 11.33 -48.97 -29.01
CA SER A 548 11.12 -49.86 -27.86
C SER A 548 10.97 -49.04 -26.57
N GLY A 549 10.09 -49.47 -25.68
CA GLY A 549 9.62 -48.64 -24.56
C GLY A 549 8.80 -49.39 -23.52
N ALA A 550 8.91 -50.72 -23.47
CA ALA A 550 8.06 -51.52 -22.59
C ALA A 550 8.31 -51.19 -21.12
N TYR A 551 7.25 -51.18 -20.32
CA TYR A 551 7.29 -50.95 -18.88
C TYR A 551 6.37 -51.93 -18.14
N GLY A 552 6.65 -52.14 -16.87
CA GLY A 552 5.84 -52.94 -15.96
C GLY A 552 5.70 -52.26 -14.61
N MET A 553 4.93 -52.88 -13.73
CA MET A 553 4.63 -52.38 -12.39
C MET A 553 4.84 -53.46 -11.34
N ALA A 554 5.32 -53.08 -10.16
CA ALA A 554 5.45 -53.98 -9.02
C ALA A 554 4.83 -53.34 -7.78
N PHE A 555 3.98 -54.11 -7.10
CA PHE A 555 3.34 -53.76 -5.84
C PHE A 555 4.08 -54.46 -4.70
N PHE A 556 4.50 -53.66 -3.73
CA PHE A 556 5.30 -54.10 -2.62
C PHE A 556 4.47 -54.11 -1.35
N THR A 557 4.63 -55.17 -0.57
CA THR A 557 4.10 -55.22 0.79
C THR A 557 5.21 -55.65 1.75
N ARG A 558 4.94 -55.46 3.04
CA ARG A 558 5.79 -55.94 4.12
C ARG A 558 4.94 -56.76 5.09
N PRO A 559 5.35 -58.00 5.42
CA PRO A 559 4.64 -58.79 6.43
C PRO A 559 4.63 -58.07 7.79
N PRO A 560 3.57 -58.25 8.59
CA PRO A 560 3.57 -57.76 9.96
C PRO A 560 4.70 -58.41 10.78
N GLY A 561 5.32 -57.63 11.67
CA GLY A 561 6.30 -58.15 12.65
C GLY A 561 7.78 -58.05 12.28
N ALA A 562 8.15 -57.59 11.08
CA ALA A 562 9.56 -57.37 10.73
C ALA A 562 9.74 -56.13 9.84
N LEU A 563 10.69 -55.24 10.17
CA LEU A 563 11.05 -54.05 9.38
C LEU A 563 12.04 -54.38 8.23
N GLY A 564 11.88 -55.53 7.57
CA GLY A 564 12.72 -55.93 6.44
C GLY A 564 12.41 -55.16 5.15
N SER A 565 13.26 -55.31 4.14
CA SER A 565 13.02 -54.75 2.80
C SER A 565 11.65 -55.20 2.24
N PRO A 566 10.80 -54.28 1.74
CA PRO A 566 9.54 -54.65 1.09
C PRO A 566 9.76 -55.65 -0.05
N VAL A 567 8.85 -56.62 -0.16
CA VAL A 567 8.92 -57.68 -1.19
C VAL A 567 7.83 -57.41 -2.23
N ALA A 568 8.14 -57.62 -3.51
CA ALA A 568 7.16 -57.52 -4.58
C ALA A 568 6.16 -58.69 -4.45
N THR A 569 4.94 -58.40 -4.01
CA THR A 569 3.89 -59.40 -3.80
C THR A 569 3.05 -59.61 -5.05
N MET A 570 2.85 -58.55 -5.84
CA MET A 570 2.20 -58.61 -7.14
C MET A 570 3.04 -57.86 -8.18
N ARG A 571 3.13 -58.40 -9.39
CA ARG A 571 3.85 -57.80 -10.52
C ARG A 571 3.00 -57.85 -11.78
N LEU A 572 2.92 -56.73 -12.48
CA LEU A 572 2.46 -56.67 -13.87
C LEU A 572 3.70 -56.54 -14.76
N SER A 573 3.99 -57.57 -15.55
CA SER A 573 5.14 -57.55 -16.46
C SER A 573 4.87 -56.68 -17.70
N SER A 574 5.94 -56.31 -18.40
CA SER A 574 5.86 -55.67 -19.71
C SER A 574 5.21 -56.53 -20.79
N ALA A 575 5.11 -57.85 -20.57
CA ALA A 575 4.37 -58.78 -21.43
C ALA A 575 2.88 -58.90 -21.05
N ALA A 576 2.37 -57.98 -20.21
CA ALA A 576 1.01 -57.96 -19.69
C ALA A 576 0.61 -59.20 -18.86
N ASN A 577 1.57 -59.86 -18.22
CA ASN A 577 1.31 -60.97 -17.30
C ASN A 577 1.25 -60.48 -15.85
N VAL A 578 0.28 -60.96 -15.08
CA VAL A 578 0.14 -60.72 -13.64
C VAL A 578 0.79 -61.87 -12.88
N GLY A 579 1.82 -61.58 -12.10
CA GLY A 579 2.43 -62.49 -11.13
C GLY A 579 1.97 -62.15 -9.71
N ILE A 580 1.56 -63.13 -8.92
CA ILE A 580 1.39 -63.00 -7.47
C ILE A 580 2.37 -63.96 -6.81
N GLY A 581 3.26 -63.46 -5.94
CA GLY A 581 4.32 -64.25 -5.31
C GLY A 581 5.46 -64.68 -6.25
N THR A 582 5.47 -64.26 -7.52
CA THR A 582 6.52 -64.56 -8.50
C THR A 582 7.05 -63.29 -9.16
N SER A 583 8.36 -63.24 -9.42
CA SER A 583 9.03 -62.12 -10.09
C SER A 583 9.04 -62.22 -11.62
N ALA A 584 8.76 -63.41 -12.17
CA ALA A 584 8.83 -63.69 -13.61
C ALA A 584 7.61 -64.50 -14.06
N PRO A 585 6.41 -63.89 -14.17
CA PRO A 585 5.21 -64.60 -14.57
C PRO A 585 5.29 -65.07 -16.04
N GLY A 586 5.29 -66.38 -16.26
CA GLY A 586 5.32 -67.03 -17.57
C GLY A 586 3.95 -67.24 -18.23
N ALA A 587 2.86 -66.95 -17.51
CA ALA A 587 1.48 -67.01 -17.99
C ALA A 587 0.72 -65.72 -17.64
N ARG A 588 -0.41 -65.46 -18.30
CA ARG A 588 -1.23 -64.25 -18.10
C ARG A 588 -1.56 -63.96 -16.64
N LEU A 589 -1.84 -65.00 -15.87
CA LEU A 589 -1.90 -64.97 -14.41
C LEU A 589 -1.09 -66.14 -13.89
N GLN A 590 -0.03 -65.87 -13.12
CA GLN A 590 0.73 -66.87 -12.40
C GLN A 590 0.75 -66.54 -10.91
N VAL A 591 0.23 -67.46 -10.10
CA VAL A 591 0.31 -67.37 -8.65
C VAL A 591 1.31 -68.41 -8.17
N ALA A 592 2.40 -67.97 -7.54
CA ALA A 592 3.31 -68.85 -6.83
C ALA A 592 2.80 -69.01 -5.38
N GLY A 593 1.95 -70.01 -5.18
CA GLY A 593 1.25 -70.26 -3.93
C GLY A 593 -0.07 -71.00 -4.15
N GLY A 594 -0.89 -71.11 -3.11
CA GLY A 594 -2.26 -71.58 -3.23
C GLY A 594 -3.18 -70.48 -3.78
N VAL A 595 -4.16 -70.87 -4.61
CA VAL A 595 -5.21 -69.97 -5.08
C VAL A 595 -6.52 -70.43 -4.50
N CYS A 596 -7.27 -69.51 -3.92
CA CYS A 596 -8.64 -69.78 -3.55
C CYS A 596 -9.64 -68.94 -4.33
N VAL A 597 -10.65 -69.60 -4.89
CA VAL A 597 -11.78 -69.00 -5.59
C VAL A 597 -13.04 -69.35 -4.81
N ASN A 598 -13.66 -68.37 -4.16
CA ASN A 598 -14.76 -68.59 -3.22
C ASN A 598 -15.93 -67.65 -3.48
N ALA A 599 -17.17 -68.16 -3.39
CA ALA A 599 -18.40 -67.37 -3.40
C ALA A 599 -18.90 -66.94 -2.00
N SER A 600 -18.35 -67.48 -0.91
CA SER A 600 -18.77 -67.20 0.48
C SER A 600 -17.61 -67.16 1.49
N ALA A 601 -17.25 -65.94 1.91
CA ALA A 601 -16.44 -65.43 3.05
C ALA A 601 -15.26 -66.20 3.69
N THR A 602 -15.20 -67.54 3.73
CA THR A 602 -14.10 -68.26 4.39
C THR A 602 -13.31 -69.10 3.40
N CYS A 603 -12.08 -68.67 3.10
CA CYS A 603 -11.12 -69.54 2.44
C CYS A 603 -9.80 -69.64 3.19
N SER A 604 -9.39 -70.87 3.50
CA SER A 604 -8.05 -71.21 3.95
C SER A 604 -7.13 -71.43 2.76
N ASP A 605 -5.89 -70.95 2.84
CA ASP A 605 -4.85 -71.20 1.83
C ASP A 605 -4.74 -72.70 1.53
N PRO A 606 -4.97 -73.15 0.29
CA PRO A 606 -4.91 -74.57 -0.04
C PRO A 606 -3.47 -75.12 -0.10
N GLY A 607 -2.46 -74.29 0.16
CA GLY A 607 -1.06 -74.64 0.05
C GLY A 607 -0.55 -74.52 -1.39
N ALA A 608 0.77 -74.46 -1.53
CA ALA A 608 1.43 -74.18 -2.81
C ALA A 608 1.03 -75.19 -3.90
N GLY A 609 0.64 -74.68 -5.07
CA GLY A 609 0.29 -75.51 -6.24
C GLY A 609 -1.15 -75.99 -6.27
N ASN A 610 -1.95 -75.70 -5.24
CA ASN A 610 -3.36 -76.10 -5.17
C ASN A 610 -4.30 -74.94 -5.53
N LEU A 611 -5.39 -75.28 -6.23
CA LEU A 611 -6.54 -74.41 -6.46
C LEU A 611 -7.73 -74.93 -5.65
N ALA A 612 -8.18 -74.19 -4.63
CA ALA A 612 -9.42 -74.47 -3.93
C ALA A 612 -10.57 -73.67 -4.56
N VAL A 613 -11.62 -74.37 -5.00
CA VAL A 613 -12.85 -73.76 -5.50
C VAL A 613 -14.01 -74.17 -4.60
N THR A 614 -14.55 -73.22 -3.84
CA THR A 614 -15.76 -73.42 -3.02
C THR A 614 -16.95 -72.91 -3.82
N GLY A 615 -17.38 -73.73 -4.79
CA GLY A 615 -18.42 -73.43 -5.77
C GLY A 615 -18.32 -74.35 -6.99
N THR A 616 -18.93 -73.95 -8.10
CA THR A 616 -18.85 -74.71 -9.36
C THR A 616 -17.58 -74.35 -10.13
N LEU A 617 -16.76 -75.34 -10.47
CA LEU A 617 -15.65 -75.20 -11.43
C LEU A 617 -16.11 -75.67 -12.82
N SER A 618 -16.37 -74.73 -13.72
CA SER A 618 -16.62 -75.03 -15.14
C SER A 618 -15.29 -75.22 -15.87
N ALA A 619 -14.77 -76.44 -15.88
CA ALA A 619 -13.56 -76.77 -16.63
C ALA A 619 -13.92 -77.02 -18.12
N GLY A 620 -13.58 -76.08 -19.00
CA GLY A 620 -13.71 -76.26 -20.45
C GLY A 620 -12.63 -77.17 -20.99
N GLY A 621 -12.98 -78.40 -21.38
CA GLY A 621 -12.02 -79.36 -21.95
C GLY A 621 -12.57 -80.73 -22.35
N GLY A 622 -13.89 -80.92 -22.43
CA GLY A 622 -14.49 -82.18 -22.86
C GLY A 622 -14.70 -82.25 -24.38
N SER A 623 -14.48 -83.42 -24.98
CA SER A 623 -15.08 -83.72 -26.29
C SER A 623 -16.61 -83.76 -26.18
N PRO A 624 -17.38 -83.38 -27.23
CA PRO A 624 -18.84 -83.45 -27.19
C PRO A 624 -19.34 -84.83 -26.72
N GLY A 625 -20.16 -84.85 -25.67
CA GLY A 625 -20.81 -86.08 -25.16
C GLY A 625 -20.04 -86.90 -24.12
N ARG A 626 -18.93 -86.42 -23.56
CA ARG A 626 -18.17 -87.11 -22.50
C ARG A 626 -18.02 -86.23 -21.25
N ALA A 627 -18.16 -86.82 -20.06
CA ALA A 627 -17.88 -86.11 -18.81
C ALA A 627 -16.38 -86.06 -18.50
N THR A 628 -15.97 -85.07 -17.71
CA THR A 628 -14.62 -84.97 -17.14
C THR A 628 -14.48 -85.88 -15.92
N CYS A 629 -13.29 -86.42 -15.73
CA CYS A 629 -12.96 -87.31 -14.62
C CYS A 629 -11.53 -87.03 -14.14
N TRP A 630 -11.15 -87.57 -12.98
CA TRP A 630 -9.78 -87.47 -12.45
C TRP A 630 -9.08 -88.83 -12.54
N LYS A 631 -7.91 -88.87 -13.19
CA LYS A 631 -7.03 -90.05 -13.19
C LYS A 631 -6.34 -90.21 -11.84
N ALA A 632 -5.86 -91.43 -11.57
CA ALA A 632 -4.86 -91.65 -10.54
C ALA A 632 -3.65 -90.72 -10.79
N GLY A 633 -3.27 -89.93 -9.79
CA GLY A 633 -2.21 -88.93 -9.91
C GLY A 633 -2.65 -87.49 -10.18
N GLY A 634 -3.96 -87.18 -10.15
CA GLY A 634 -4.44 -85.79 -10.16
C GLY A 634 -4.44 -85.13 -11.54
N VAL A 635 -4.50 -85.92 -12.62
CA VAL A 635 -4.63 -85.41 -13.99
C VAL A 635 -6.09 -85.46 -14.41
N LEU A 636 -6.62 -84.35 -14.91
CA LEU A 636 -7.95 -84.31 -15.53
C LEU A 636 -7.94 -85.17 -16.81
N GLY A 637 -8.87 -86.11 -16.89
CA GLY A 637 -9.13 -86.92 -18.06
C GLY A 637 -10.57 -86.77 -18.52
N TYR A 638 -10.93 -87.54 -19.54
CA TYR A 638 -12.31 -87.65 -20.00
C TYR A 638 -12.79 -89.07 -19.88
N CYS A 639 -14.07 -89.24 -19.59
CA CYS A 639 -14.68 -90.55 -19.62
C CYS A 639 -14.50 -91.18 -21.01
N SER A 640 -13.94 -92.39 -21.06
CA SER A 640 -13.72 -93.16 -22.29
C SER A 640 -15.04 -93.48 -23.01
N SER A 641 -16.14 -93.46 -22.27
CA SER A 641 -17.53 -93.74 -22.67
C SER A 641 -18.49 -92.78 -21.95
N ALA A 642 -19.79 -92.82 -22.30
CA ALA A 642 -20.82 -92.15 -21.51
C ALA A 642 -20.84 -92.68 -20.07
N LEU A 643 -21.24 -91.86 -19.09
CA LEU A 643 -21.34 -92.28 -17.69
C LEU A 643 -22.24 -93.51 -17.57
N ALA A 644 -21.75 -94.55 -16.88
CA ALA A 644 -22.61 -95.63 -16.43
C ALA A 644 -23.65 -95.08 -15.43
N ALA A 645 -24.77 -95.78 -15.28
CA ALA A 645 -25.86 -95.34 -14.39
C ALA A 645 -25.43 -95.14 -12.91
N ASN A 646 -24.31 -95.75 -12.50
CA ASN A 646 -23.70 -95.58 -11.19
C ASN A 646 -22.71 -94.40 -11.09
N GLY A 647 -22.62 -93.55 -12.13
CA GLY A 647 -21.72 -92.41 -12.18
C GLY A 647 -20.27 -92.72 -12.52
N THR A 648 -19.94 -93.99 -12.82
CA THR A 648 -18.55 -94.39 -13.11
C THR A 648 -18.25 -94.39 -14.60
N CYS A 649 -16.98 -94.14 -14.93
CA CYS A 649 -16.44 -94.25 -16.28
C CYS A 649 -14.94 -94.55 -16.18
N THR A 650 -14.35 -95.15 -17.22
CA THR A 650 -12.89 -95.25 -17.31
C THR A 650 -12.32 -93.89 -17.69
N CYS A 651 -11.44 -93.34 -16.86
CA CYS A 651 -10.86 -92.02 -17.09
C CYS A 651 -9.66 -92.08 -18.04
N ASN A 652 -9.84 -91.63 -19.28
CA ASN A 652 -8.84 -91.61 -20.34
C ASN A 652 -7.98 -90.37 -20.37
#